data_AF-A0A544ZE86-F1
#
_entry.id   AF-A0A544ZE86-F1
#
_cell.length_a   1.000
_cell.length_b   1.000
_cell.length_c   1.000
_cell.angle_alpha   90.00
_cell.angle_beta   90.00
_cell.angle_gamma   90.00
#
_symmetry.space_group_name_H-M   'P 1'
#
loop_
_entity.id
_entity.type
_entity.pdbx_description
1 polymer ?
#
loop_
_entity_poly.entity_id
_entity_poly.type
_entity_poly.pdbx_seq_one_letter_code
_entity_poly.pdbx_strand_id
1 'polypeptide(L)'
;MTAKRHPNVSSDSGTRRALARARDGKTLDLAEAAILLRARGDDLDALLAHASRVRDAGLEAAGRPGVITYSRKVFIPLTRLCRDRCGYCTFATAPHKLPDAFLSPDEVLEIARQGAAMGCKEALFTLGDRPEDRWHQAREWLDAHGYDDTLSYVRAMAIRVLEETGLLPHLNPGVLTWKDLQRLKPVAPSMGMMLETTSRRLFTEKGEAHYGSPDKDPDVRLRVLEDAGRSSVPFTTGLLIGIGETIEERAESIFAIRRVAREYGGIQEVIVQNFRAKPDTAMRGMPDADLHELAATIAVTRLVLGPKVRVQAPPNLIGEEYTLMLRAGIDDWGGVSPLTPDHVNPERPWPQIDDLAARTAAAGFTLRERLTIYPEYVLAGEPWLDPRLTEHVAALADPATGLAREDAVLQGRPWQEPDGGLVTGGRADLHTAVDAEGRTGDRRADFDSVYGDWDALRERLPSGGRDGSVRDHTVRADVREALRQAEADPARLTDEQALTLLDLAGDQSGAGADDAGLEELCRIADGLRREAVGDDVTYVVNRNINFTNVCYTGCRFCAFAQRRTDADAYTLSLSEVADRAQEAWEAGATEVCMQGGIHPDLPGTAYFDIARAVKERRPEMHVHAFSPMEVVNGASRTNLSVEEWLHAAREAGVDSLPGTAAEILDDDVRWVLTKGKLPAREWIEVITTAHRVGIPTTSTMMYGHVDTHEHWVRHIRLIRSIQEETGGFSEFVLLPFVHHSAPIYLAGIARPGPTARENRAVHALARIMLHGAIRNIQCSWVKLRDDLCRDVLAGGVNDLGGTLMEETISRMAGSENGSYKTISEIAAMVAPTGRPLRQRTTSYGRPSEERAEAARRSDGVCQSVRGPLLTVSPVVRRE
;
A
#
# COMPACT_ATOMS: atom_id res chain seq x y z
N MET A 1 -23.65 62.32 -4.83
CA MET A 1 -23.47 61.78 -6.20
C MET A 1 -23.67 60.27 -6.14
N THR A 2 -24.81 59.84 -6.68
CA THR A 2 -25.19 58.49 -7.15
C THR A 2 -24.43 57.27 -6.62
N ALA A 3 -25.07 56.59 -5.66
CA ALA A 3 -24.83 55.19 -5.34
C ALA A 3 -25.11 54.30 -6.58
N LYS A 4 -24.07 53.61 -7.07
CA LYS A 4 -24.25 52.49 -8.00
C LYS A 4 -24.61 51.25 -7.19
N ARG A 5 -25.90 50.91 -7.18
CA ARG A 5 -26.36 49.55 -6.91
C ARG A 5 -25.76 48.63 -7.99
N HIS A 6 -24.96 47.66 -7.58
CA HIS A 6 -24.70 46.46 -8.38
C HIS A 6 -25.58 45.31 -7.86
N PRO A 7 -26.08 44.43 -8.74
CA PRO A 7 -27.28 43.63 -8.50
C PRO A 7 -26.93 42.33 -7.78
N ASN A 8 -27.43 42.15 -6.56
CA ASN A 8 -27.41 40.87 -5.85
C ASN A 8 -28.76 40.17 -6.06
N VAL A 9 -28.89 39.43 -7.17
CA VAL A 9 -30.07 38.61 -7.49
C VAL A 9 -29.58 37.20 -7.84
N SER A 10 -29.10 36.48 -6.82
CA SER A 10 -28.69 35.07 -6.90
C SER A 10 -28.84 34.27 -5.58
N SER A 11 -29.07 34.91 -4.42
CA SER A 11 -28.89 34.24 -3.11
C SER A 11 -30.04 33.33 -2.64
N ASP A 12 -31.32 33.71 -2.81
CA ASP A 12 -32.40 32.99 -2.09
C ASP A 12 -32.91 31.73 -2.80
N SER A 13 -32.79 31.63 -4.13
CA SER A 13 -33.21 30.40 -4.85
C SER A 13 -32.14 29.30 -4.74
N GLY A 14 -30.86 29.68 -4.75
CA GLY A 14 -29.72 28.78 -4.58
C GLY A 14 -29.74 28.10 -3.21
N THR A 15 -29.85 28.89 -2.13
CA THR A 15 -29.91 28.36 -0.76
C THR A 15 -31.13 27.46 -0.56
N ARG A 16 -32.32 27.89 -1.00
CA ARG A 16 -33.53 27.04 -0.92
C ARG A 16 -33.38 25.72 -1.68
N ARG A 17 -32.76 25.74 -2.87
CA ARG A 17 -32.51 24.52 -3.65
C ARG A 17 -31.53 23.59 -2.94
N ALA A 18 -30.42 24.12 -2.44
CA ALA A 18 -29.41 23.34 -1.73
C ALA A 18 -29.99 22.72 -0.44
N LEU A 19 -30.74 23.50 0.35
CA LEU A 19 -31.45 23.01 1.54
C LEU A 19 -32.49 21.94 1.18
N ALA A 20 -33.28 22.12 0.12
CA ALA A 20 -34.24 21.12 -0.31
C ALA A 20 -33.56 19.80 -0.72
N ARG A 21 -32.41 19.86 -1.40
CA ARG A 21 -31.64 18.66 -1.74
C ARG A 21 -31.05 17.97 -0.52
N ALA A 22 -30.52 18.74 0.43
CA ALA A 22 -30.05 18.21 1.72
C ALA A 22 -31.20 17.55 2.50
N ARG A 23 -32.39 18.18 2.53
CA ARG A 23 -33.60 17.63 3.16
C ARG A 23 -33.99 16.28 2.58
N ASP A 24 -33.91 16.17 1.26
CA ASP A 24 -34.31 14.98 0.49
C ASP A 24 -33.19 13.92 0.42
N GLY A 25 -32.06 14.12 1.11
CA GLY A 25 -30.95 13.16 1.16
C GLY A 25 -30.19 13.01 -0.17
N LYS A 26 -30.27 14.00 -1.06
CA LYS A 26 -29.57 13.97 -2.35
C LYS A 26 -28.11 14.35 -2.17
N THR A 27 -27.23 13.75 -2.96
CA THR A 27 -25.81 14.14 -3.02
C THR A 27 -25.68 15.62 -3.38
N LEU A 28 -25.01 16.36 -2.51
CA LEU A 28 -24.63 17.76 -2.74
C LEU A 28 -23.43 17.80 -3.69
N ASP A 29 -23.42 18.79 -4.59
CA ASP A 29 -22.23 19.16 -5.35
C ASP A 29 -21.41 20.25 -4.62
N LEU A 30 -20.26 20.61 -5.19
CA LEU A 30 -19.34 21.58 -4.59
C LEU A 30 -19.98 22.96 -4.43
N ALA A 31 -20.76 23.41 -5.43
CA ALA A 31 -21.38 24.74 -5.40
C ALA A 31 -22.51 24.80 -4.35
N GLU A 32 -23.29 23.73 -4.24
CA GLU A 32 -24.33 23.60 -3.22
C GLU A 32 -23.75 23.60 -1.81
N ALA A 33 -22.64 22.89 -1.59
CA ALA A 33 -21.93 22.92 -0.31
C ALA A 33 -21.39 24.32 0.02
N ALA A 34 -20.77 25.01 -0.95
CA ALA A 34 -20.27 26.37 -0.76
C ALA A 34 -21.40 27.37 -0.43
N ILE A 35 -22.59 27.21 -1.01
CA ILE A 35 -23.78 28.00 -0.66
C ILE A 35 -24.20 27.72 0.79
N LEU A 36 -24.30 26.45 1.18
CA LEU A 36 -24.74 26.05 2.53
C LEU A 36 -23.77 26.46 3.65
N LEU A 37 -22.47 26.54 3.36
CA LEU A 37 -21.47 27.06 4.32
C LEU A 37 -21.74 28.52 4.73
N ARG A 38 -22.46 29.29 3.90
CA ARG A 38 -22.86 30.68 4.16
C ARG A 38 -24.18 30.80 4.91
N ALA A 39 -24.85 29.69 5.25
CA ALA A 39 -26.15 29.69 5.91
C ALA A 39 -26.09 30.38 7.29
N ARG A 40 -27.05 31.26 7.57
CA ARG A 40 -27.22 32.00 8.84
C ARG A 40 -28.72 32.14 9.14
N GLY A 41 -29.08 32.41 10.40
CA GLY A 41 -30.48 32.53 10.81
C GLY A 41 -31.30 31.29 10.48
N ASP A 42 -32.51 31.47 9.93
CA ASP A 42 -33.44 30.39 9.60
C ASP A 42 -32.85 29.33 8.64
N ASP A 43 -32.00 29.76 7.69
CA ASP A 43 -31.32 28.83 6.77
C ASP A 43 -30.33 27.93 7.51
N LEU A 44 -29.63 28.47 8.53
CA LEU A 44 -28.75 27.67 9.38
C LEU A 44 -29.58 26.70 10.21
N ASP A 45 -30.67 27.14 10.84
CA ASP A 45 -31.53 26.24 11.62
C ASP A 45 -32.07 25.06 10.78
N ALA A 46 -32.47 25.31 9.52
CA ALA A 46 -32.88 24.27 8.59
C ALA A 46 -31.72 23.31 8.25
N LEU A 47 -30.53 23.86 7.97
CA LEU A 47 -29.31 23.07 7.70
C LEU A 47 -28.95 22.15 8.89
N LEU A 48 -28.96 22.69 10.12
CA LEU A 48 -28.68 21.94 11.35
C LEU A 48 -29.70 20.79 11.53
N ALA A 49 -30.99 21.04 11.29
CA ALA A 49 -32.01 20.01 11.37
C ALA A 49 -31.76 18.86 10.37
N HIS A 50 -31.28 19.16 9.16
CA HIS A 50 -30.94 18.14 8.18
C HIS A 50 -29.70 17.34 8.58
N ALA A 51 -28.63 18.01 9.04
CA ALA A 51 -27.41 17.35 9.49
C ALA A 51 -27.65 16.46 10.72
N SER A 52 -28.46 16.91 11.67
CA SER A 52 -28.88 16.12 12.83
C SER A 52 -29.58 14.81 12.44
N ARG A 53 -30.48 14.83 11.46
CA ARG A 53 -31.13 13.60 10.96
C ARG A 53 -30.12 12.61 10.37
N VAL A 54 -29.10 13.10 9.67
CA VAL A 54 -28.04 12.25 9.11
C VAL A 54 -27.15 11.67 10.21
N ARG A 55 -26.82 12.46 11.25
CA ARG A 55 -26.13 11.97 12.45
C ARG A 55 -26.94 10.85 13.11
N ASP A 56 -28.21 11.07 13.38
CA ASP A 56 -29.06 10.11 14.10
C ASP A 56 -29.20 8.80 13.32
N ALA A 57 -29.43 8.87 12.00
CA ALA A 57 -29.42 7.69 11.14
C ALA A 57 -28.07 6.94 11.17
N GLY A 58 -26.96 7.68 11.28
CA GLY A 58 -25.62 7.09 11.43
C GLY A 58 -25.38 6.41 12.77
N LEU A 59 -25.95 6.96 13.85
CA LEU A 59 -25.90 6.36 15.18
C LEU A 59 -26.79 5.11 15.27
N GLU A 60 -27.98 5.13 14.68
CA GLU A 60 -28.86 3.97 14.54
C GLU A 60 -28.19 2.85 13.75
N ALA A 61 -27.60 3.17 12.58
CA ALA A 61 -26.90 2.20 11.75
C ALA A 61 -25.66 1.59 12.45
N ALA A 62 -25.03 2.33 13.37
CA ALA A 62 -23.93 1.85 14.19
C ALA A 62 -24.39 1.11 15.47
N GLY A 63 -25.70 0.91 15.67
CA GLY A 63 -26.25 0.20 16.84
C GLY A 63 -26.17 0.99 18.15
N ARG A 64 -25.99 2.32 18.08
CA ARG A 64 -25.81 3.21 19.26
C ARG A 64 -26.68 4.48 19.18
N PRO A 65 -28.01 4.34 19.01
CA PRO A 65 -28.90 5.49 18.89
C PRO A 65 -28.79 6.42 20.11
N GLY A 66 -28.70 7.73 19.86
CA GLY A 66 -28.62 8.74 20.92
C GLY A 66 -27.31 8.76 21.73
N VAL A 67 -26.26 8.05 21.28
CA VAL A 67 -24.95 8.04 21.96
C VAL A 67 -23.98 8.99 21.27
N ILE A 68 -23.42 9.93 22.03
CA ILE A 68 -22.31 10.78 21.62
C ILE A 68 -21.05 10.24 22.28
N THR A 69 -19.97 10.09 21.52
CA THR A 69 -18.72 9.51 22.04
C THR A 69 -17.67 10.55 22.39
N TYR A 70 -16.70 10.15 23.21
CA TYR A 70 -15.47 10.89 23.48
C TYR A 70 -14.35 9.91 23.83
N SER A 71 -13.09 10.30 23.68
CA SER A 71 -11.94 9.52 24.16
C SER A 71 -11.33 10.16 25.39
N ARG A 72 -11.13 9.40 26.46
CA ARG A 72 -10.42 9.87 27.66
C ARG A 72 -8.92 9.66 27.48
N LYS A 73 -8.17 10.74 27.35
CA LYS A 73 -6.75 10.69 26.94
C LYS A 73 -5.81 11.48 27.84
N VAL A 74 -4.52 11.14 27.76
CA VAL A 74 -3.41 12.06 28.12
C VAL A 74 -2.73 12.56 26.86
N PHE A 75 -2.27 13.81 26.90
CA PHE A 75 -1.53 14.44 25.81
C PHE A 75 -0.04 14.35 26.11
N ILE A 76 0.73 13.68 25.26
CA ILE A 76 2.18 13.51 25.38
C ILE A 76 2.84 14.34 24.28
N PRO A 77 3.30 15.57 24.58
CA PRO A 77 3.97 16.43 23.61
C PRO A 77 5.44 16.01 23.46
N LEU A 78 5.69 14.86 22.81
CA LEU A 78 7.00 14.20 22.77
C LEU A 78 8.13 15.15 22.37
N THR A 79 7.86 16.04 21.43
CA THR A 79 8.71 17.21 21.16
C THR A 79 7.85 18.38 20.71
N ARG A 80 8.29 19.59 21.04
CA ARG A 80 7.74 20.85 20.52
C ARG A 80 8.63 21.48 19.45
N LEU A 81 9.68 20.78 19.01
CA LEU A 81 10.43 21.16 17.85
C LEU A 81 9.65 20.74 16.60
N CYS A 82 9.71 21.58 15.56
CA CYS A 82 9.06 21.31 14.28
C CYS A 82 9.88 21.98 13.16
N ARG A 83 9.90 21.37 11.97
CA ARG A 83 10.50 22.02 10.81
C ARG A 83 9.61 23.12 10.21
N ASP A 84 8.29 23.00 10.34
CA ASP A 84 7.30 23.97 9.87
C ASP A 84 7.31 25.31 10.61
N ARG A 85 6.63 26.31 10.02
CA ARG A 85 6.52 27.70 10.51
C ARG A 85 5.11 28.25 10.34
N CYS A 86 4.09 27.47 10.69
CA CYS A 86 2.70 27.85 10.47
C CYS A 86 2.36 29.16 11.20
N GLY A 87 1.68 30.08 10.50
CA GLY A 87 1.40 31.42 11.00
C GLY A 87 0.52 31.48 12.26
N TYR A 88 -0.23 30.41 12.54
CA TYR A 88 -1.14 30.28 13.69
C TYR A 88 -0.59 29.42 14.84
N CYS A 89 0.54 28.73 14.66
CA CYS A 89 0.97 27.67 15.58
C CYS A 89 1.76 28.22 16.77
N THR A 90 1.32 27.92 17.99
CA THR A 90 2.04 28.17 19.25
C THR A 90 2.70 26.91 19.83
N PHE A 91 2.35 25.73 19.31
CA PHE A 91 2.90 24.46 19.78
C PHE A 91 4.38 24.35 19.43
N ALA A 92 4.75 24.66 18.18
CA ALA A 92 6.12 24.63 17.71
C ALA A 92 6.94 25.76 18.35
N THR A 93 8.13 25.43 18.86
CA THR A 93 9.05 26.38 19.46
C THR A 93 10.51 26.13 19.01
N ALA A 94 11.42 27.00 19.44
CA ALA A 94 12.84 26.90 19.12
C ALA A 94 13.60 26.15 20.23
N PRO A 95 14.71 25.46 19.91
CA PRO A 95 15.48 24.66 20.88
C PRO A 95 15.88 25.43 22.14
N HIS A 96 16.33 26.69 22.02
CA HIS A 96 16.75 27.51 23.18
C HIS A 96 15.62 27.87 24.17
N LYS A 97 14.36 27.58 23.84
CA LYS A 97 13.19 27.77 24.71
C LYS A 97 12.73 26.48 25.38
N LEU A 98 13.40 25.36 25.11
CA LEU A 98 13.10 24.06 25.67
C LEU A 98 14.22 23.65 26.63
N PRO A 99 13.90 22.93 27.71
CA PRO A 99 14.92 22.30 28.53
C PRO A 99 15.69 21.24 27.73
N ASP A 100 14.96 20.44 26.93
CA ASP A 100 15.50 19.38 26.08
C ASP A 100 14.74 19.29 24.74
N ALA A 101 15.34 18.66 23.74
CA ALA A 101 14.77 18.51 22.40
C ALA A 101 13.53 17.59 22.38
N PHE A 102 13.53 16.55 23.19
CA PHE A 102 12.46 15.57 23.34
C PHE A 102 12.21 15.28 24.83
N LEU A 103 10.99 14.86 25.17
CA LEU A 103 10.72 14.24 26.47
C LEU A 103 11.51 12.93 26.58
N SER A 104 12.12 12.69 27.73
CA SER A 104 12.79 11.43 28.06
C SER A 104 11.78 10.28 28.24
N PRO A 105 12.23 9.01 28.16
CA PRO A 105 11.34 7.87 28.37
C PRO A 105 10.64 7.89 29.74
N ASP A 106 11.33 8.36 30.79
CA ASP A 106 10.76 8.43 32.14
C ASP A 106 9.68 9.52 32.24
N GLU A 107 9.87 10.67 31.59
CA GLU A 107 8.85 11.73 31.54
C GLU A 107 7.60 11.28 30.75
N VAL A 108 7.80 10.59 29.64
CA VAL A 108 6.70 10.00 28.84
C VAL A 108 5.91 9.01 29.70
N LEU A 109 6.60 8.10 30.38
CA LEU A 109 5.97 7.10 31.23
C LEU A 109 5.29 7.70 32.46
N GLU A 110 5.85 8.75 33.04
CA GLU A 110 5.22 9.43 34.17
C GLU A 110 3.87 10.06 33.77
N ILE A 111 3.82 10.77 32.64
CA ILE A 111 2.55 11.31 32.10
C ILE A 111 1.55 10.18 31.84
N ALA A 112 2.00 9.09 31.22
CA ALA A 112 1.14 7.94 30.92
C ALA A 112 0.62 7.24 32.18
N ARG A 113 1.45 7.03 33.20
CA ARG A 113 1.06 6.41 34.48
C ARG A 113 0.06 7.28 35.26
N GLN A 114 0.27 8.59 35.29
CA GLN A 114 -0.69 9.52 35.87
C GLN A 114 -2.02 9.49 35.10
N GLY A 115 -1.97 9.41 33.77
CA GLY A 115 -3.14 9.19 32.93
C GLY A 115 -3.90 7.91 33.26
N ALA A 116 -3.19 6.79 33.35
CA ALA A 116 -3.73 5.49 33.72
C ALA A 116 -4.44 5.54 35.08
N ALA A 117 -3.83 6.20 36.07
CA ALA A 117 -4.40 6.38 37.40
C ALA A 117 -5.71 7.20 37.40
N MET A 118 -5.93 8.02 36.37
CA MET A 118 -7.18 8.77 36.15
C MET A 118 -8.17 8.07 35.19
N GLY A 119 -7.85 6.83 34.81
CA GLY A 119 -8.68 6.00 33.93
C GLY A 119 -8.61 6.35 32.44
N CYS A 120 -7.64 7.16 32.02
CA CYS A 120 -7.38 7.41 30.60
C CYS A 120 -7.01 6.11 29.88
N LYS A 121 -7.54 5.92 28.67
CA LYS A 121 -7.27 4.74 27.83
C LYS A 121 -6.47 5.07 26.59
N GLU A 122 -6.32 6.35 26.27
CA GLU A 122 -5.55 6.84 25.14
C GLU A 122 -4.33 7.65 25.60
N ALA A 123 -3.19 7.36 24.99
CA ALA A 123 -1.98 8.17 25.04
C ALA A 123 -1.79 8.88 23.69
N LEU A 124 -2.19 10.15 23.63
CA LEU A 124 -2.09 10.97 22.43
C LEU A 124 -0.67 11.52 22.29
N PHE A 125 0.15 10.90 21.46
CA PHE A 125 1.45 11.42 21.08
C PHE A 125 1.27 12.53 20.05
N THR A 126 1.73 13.74 20.38
CA THR A 126 1.75 14.87 19.46
C THR A 126 3.15 15.46 19.42
N LEU A 127 3.58 15.83 18.22
CA LEU A 127 4.92 16.34 17.97
C LEU A 127 4.92 17.21 16.72
N GLY A 128 6.01 17.96 16.52
CA GLY A 128 6.23 18.63 15.24
C GLY A 128 6.79 17.71 14.18
N ASP A 129 6.54 18.04 12.92
CA ASP A 129 7.05 17.33 11.76
C ASP A 129 8.58 17.43 11.65
N ARG A 130 9.22 16.26 11.56
CA ARG A 130 10.65 16.02 11.28
C ARG A 130 11.58 17.15 11.79
N PRO A 131 11.59 17.46 13.10
CA PRO A 131 12.40 18.55 13.64
C PRO A 131 13.89 18.42 13.32
N GLU A 132 14.39 17.19 13.19
CA GLU A 132 15.75 16.81 12.85
C GLU A 132 16.21 17.27 11.45
N ASP A 133 15.29 17.68 10.58
CA ASP A 133 15.61 18.26 9.26
C ASP A 133 15.91 19.77 9.34
N ARG A 134 15.50 20.44 10.43
CA ARG A 134 15.69 21.88 10.64
C ARG A 134 16.65 22.19 11.79
N TRP A 135 16.60 21.39 12.85
CA TRP A 135 17.30 21.65 14.11
C TRP A 135 18.35 20.57 14.35
N HIS A 136 19.64 20.93 14.23
CA HIS A 136 20.74 20.01 14.53
C HIS A 136 20.65 19.45 15.95
N GLN A 137 20.13 20.23 16.92
CA GLN A 137 19.93 19.76 18.29
C GLN A 137 18.98 18.57 18.38
N ALA A 138 17.98 18.48 17.50
CA ALA A 138 17.09 17.32 17.46
C ALA A 138 17.83 16.09 16.91
N ARG A 139 18.64 16.26 15.85
CA ARG A 139 19.47 15.19 15.28
C ARG A 139 20.50 14.67 16.30
N GLU A 140 21.27 15.56 16.89
CA GLU A 140 22.29 15.23 17.89
C GLU A 140 21.68 14.52 19.10
N TRP A 141 20.48 14.94 19.54
CA TRP A 141 19.77 14.27 20.61
C TRP A 141 19.36 12.85 20.21
N LEU A 142 18.77 12.66 19.03
CA LEU A 142 18.36 11.34 18.54
C LEU A 142 19.56 10.39 18.41
N ASP A 143 20.64 10.84 17.79
CA ASP A 143 21.89 10.08 17.62
C ASP A 143 22.47 9.67 18.98
N ALA A 144 22.52 10.59 19.95
CA ALA A 144 23.02 10.33 21.29
C ALA A 144 22.17 9.30 22.08
N HIS A 145 20.91 9.11 21.68
CA HIS A 145 19.98 8.15 22.30
C HIS A 145 19.77 6.90 21.43
N GLY A 146 20.50 6.75 20.31
CA GLY A 146 20.47 5.57 19.46
C GLY A 146 19.23 5.46 18.56
N TYR A 147 18.68 6.60 18.12
CA TYR A 147 17.55 6.65 17.20
C TYR A 147 17.93 7.36 15.90
N ASP A 148 17.60 6.78 14.76
CA ASP A 148 17.93 7.37 13.44
C ASP A 148 17.08 8.60 13.07
N ASP A 149 15.85 8.64 13.60
CA ASP A 149 14.85 9.64 13.29
C ASP A 149 13.81 9.78 14.41
N THR A 150 13.01 10.84 14.35
CA THR A 150 11.98 11.11 15.36
C THR A 150 10.93 10.00 15.44
N LEU A 151 10.58 9.34 14.34
CA LEU A 151 9.56 8.28 14.31
C LEU A 151 10.08 6.98 14.93
N SER A 152 11.38 6.69 14.84
CA SER A 152 12.06 5.64 15.62
C SER A 152 11.79 5.82 17.11
N TYR A 153 11.93 7.06 17.59
CA TYR A 153 11.73 7.38 18.99
C TYR A 153 10.25 7.30 19.39
N VAL A 154 9.34 7.83 18.56
CA VAL A 154 7.88 7.71 18.75
C VAL A 154 7.49 6.24 18.89
N ARG A 155 7.98 5.36 18.00
CA ARG A 155 7.70 3.92 18.04
C ARG A 155 8.15 3.30 19.36
N ALA A 156 9.38 3.60 19.80
CA ALA A 156 9.91 3.08 21.05
C ALA A 156 9.09 3.54 22.27
N MET A 157 8.65 4.80 22.28
CA MET A 157 7.83 5.34 23.36
C MET A 157 6.41 4.76 23.37
N ALA A 158 5.81 4.55 22.19
CA ALA A 158 4.51 3.90 22.06
C ALA A 158 4.53 2.48 22.64
N ILE A 159 5.57 1.70 22.33
CA ILE A 159 5.79 0.35 22.91
C ILE A 159 5.87 0.43 24.44
N ARG A 160 6.72 1.31 24.98
CA ARG A 160 6.86 1.45 26.43
C ARG A 160 5.53 1.83 27.10
N VAL A 161 4.74 2.71 26.50
CA VAL A 161 3.43 3.08 27.05
C VAL A 161 2.47 1.88 27.10
N LEU A 162 2.42 1.07 26.03
CA LEU A 162 1.64 -0.17 26.01
C LEU A 162 2.08 -1.13 27.12
N GLU A 163 3.39 -1.35 27.25
CA GLU A 163 3.99 -2.32 28.16
C GLU A 163 3.92 -1.94 29.63
N GLU A 164 4.03 -0.66 29.93
CA GLU A 164 4.15 -0.17 31.31
C GLU A 164 2.84 0.34 31.88
N THR A 165 1.88 0.72 31.04
CA THR A 165 0.67 1.43 31.49
C THR A 165 -0.63 0.84 30.96
N GLY A 166 -0.60 0.13 29.83
CA GLY A 166 -1.79 -0.38 29.16
C GLY A 166 -2.60 0.70 28.43
N LEU A 167 -2.12 1.95 28.35
CA LEU A 167 -2.74 2.97 27.50
C LEU A 167 -2.49 2.65 26.03
N LEU A 168 -3.47 2.95 25.19
CA LEU A 168 -3.37 2.77 23.74
C LEU A 168 -2.78 4.02 23.09
N PRO A 169 -1.65 3.91 22.36
CA PRO A 169 -1.07 5.04 21.64
C PRO A 169 -1.94 5.51 20.47
N HIS A 170 -2.21 6.82 20.42
CA HIS A 170 -2.65 7.52 19.22
C HIS A 170 -1.49 8.37 18.72
N LEU A 171 -1.04 8.17 17.49
CA LEU A 171 0.12 8.89 16.98
C LEU A 171 -0.32 10.02 16.04
N ASN A 172 0.02 11.27 16.42
CA ASN A 172 -0.11 12.46 15.56
C ASN A 172 1.26 13.07 15.24
N PRO A 173 2.11 12.37 14.44
CA PRO A 173 3.45 12.84 14.10
C PRO A 173 3.51 13.80 12.91
N GLY A 174 2.37 14.13 12.30
CA GLY A 174 2.31 14.96 11.09
C GLY A 174 2.38 14.14 9.82
N VAL A 175 3.16 14.58 8.83
CA VAL A 175 3.28 13.95 7.51
C VAL A 175 4.04 12.61 7.59
N LEU A 176 3.35 11.54 7.19
CA LEU A 176 3.86 10.18 7.16
C LEU A 176 3.95 9.64 5.74
N THR A 177 5.04 8.99 5.40
CA THR A 177 5.12 8.19 4.17
C THR A 177 4.40 6.85 4.35
N TRP A 178 4.10 6.17 3.25
CA TRP A 178 3.61 4.78 3.29
C TRP A 178 4.47 3.85 4.17
N LYS A 179 5.82 3.96 4.09
CA LYS A 179 6.76 3.18 4.90
C LYS A 179 6.65 3.51 6.39
N ASP A 180 6.48 4.79 6.72
CA ASP A 180 6.29 5.23 8.11
C ASP A 180 4.99 4.65 8.70
N LEU A 181 3.92 4.60 7.92
CA LEU A 181 2.65 3.98 8.33
C LEU A 181 2.81 2.48 8.60
N GLN A 182 3.50 1.74 7.72
CA GLN A 182 3.77 0.31 7.94
C GLN A 182 4.60 0.08 9.20
N ARG A 183 5.55 0.97 9.48
CA ARG A 183 6.44 0.91 10.65
C ARG A 183 5.72 1.21 11.97
N LEU A 184 4.78 2.14 11.97
CA LEU A 184 4.08 2.60 13.17
C LEU A 184 2.77 1.85 13.47
N LYS A 185 2.13 1.25 12.46
CA LYS A 185 0.88 0.50 12.63
C LYS A 185 0.94 -0.59 13.73
N PRO A 186 2.05 -1.34 13.90
CA PRO A 186 2.15 -2.36 14.94
C PRO A 186 2.17 -1.84 16.39
N VAL A 187 2.28 -0.53 16.60
CA VAL A 187 2.40 0.09 17.94
C VAL A 187 1.29 1.10 18.24
N ALA A 188 0.37 1.34 17.31
CA ALA A 188 -0.69 2.32 17.45
C ALA A 188 -2.01 1.85 16.81
N PRO A 189 -3.09 1.67 17.58
CA PRO A 189 -4.39 1.29 17.03
C PRO A 189 -5.00 2.34 16.09
N SER A 190 -4.58 3.61 16.21
CA SER A 190 -4.95 4.67 15.30
C SER A 190 -3.90 5.77 15.25
N MET A 191 -3.95 6.56 14.19
CA MET A 191 -3.05 7.69 13.96
C MET A 191 -3.84 8.87 13.43
N GLY A 192 -3.23 10.05 13.34
CA GLY A 192 -3.90 11.20 12.79
C GLY A 192 -2.99 12.31 12.30
N MET A 193 -3.58 13.13 11.43
CA MET A 193 -3.02 14.38 10.94
C MET A 193 -4.17 15.22 10.38
N MET A 194 -4.30 16.46 10.84
CA MET A 194 -5.25 17.42 10.26
C MET A 194 -4.89 17.68 8.79
N LEU A 195 -5.85 17.63 7.86
CA LEU A 195 -5.65 18.14 6.50
C LEU A 195 -5.56 19.67 6.51
N GLU A 196 -6.37 20.28 7.38
CA GLU A 196 -6.58 21.72 7.58
C GLU A 196 -7.27 22.40 6.40
N THR A 197 -6.67 22.34 5.21
CA THR A 197 -7.18 22.96 3.98
C THR A 197 -6.51 22.36 2.73
N THR A 198 -7.21 22.38 1.59
CA THR A 198 -6.63 22.06 0.27
C THR A 198 -6.14 23.29 -0.49
N SER A 199 -6.20 24.48 0.10
CA SER A 199 -5.80 25.73 -0.57
C SER A 199 -4.30 25.76 -0.86
N ARG A 200 -3.94 25.72 -2.16
CA ARG A 200 -2.57 26.00 -2.60
C ARG A 200 -2.15 27.43 -2.33
N ARG A 201 -3.09 28.38 -2.41
CA ARG A 201 -2.83 29.81 -2.13
C ARG A 201 -2.26 29.99 -0.73
N LEU A 202 -2.88 29.36 0.28
CA LEU A 202 -2.42 29.44 1.66
C LEU A 202 -1.00 28.89 1.88
N PHE A 203 -0.58 27.94 1.03
CA PHE A 203 0.74 27.33 1.06
C PHE A 203 1.80 28.12 0.27
N THR A 204 1.46 28.65 -0.90
CA THR A 204 2.44 29.26 -1.83
C THR A 204 2.58 30.77 -1.67
N GLU A 205 1.57 31.49 -1.19
CA GLU A 205 1.58 32.95 -1.13
C GLU A 205 2.16 33.50 0.18
N LYS A 206 3.07 34.47 0.05
CA LYS A 206 3.75 35.07 1.21
C LYS A 206 2.77 35.80 2.12
N GLY A 207 2.80 35.45 3.41
CA GLY A 207 1.96 36.06 4.44
C GLY A 207 0.73 35.23 4.80
N GLU A 208 0.44 34.19 4.03
CA GLU A 208 -0.61 33.23 4.34
C GLU A 208 -0.19 32.20 5.42
N ALA A 209 -1.18 31.51 5.99
CA ALA A 209 -1.00 30.65 7.17
C ALA A 209 0.05 29.54 7.02
N HIS A 210 0.21 28.96 5.83
CA HIS A 210 1.09 27.81 5.58
C HIS A 210 2.38 28.18 4.84
N TYR A 211 2.56 29.44 4.49
CA TYR A 211 3.74 29.89 3.77
C TYR A 211 5.04 29.56 4.52
N GLY A 212 5.96 28.86 3.86
CA GLY A 212 7.24 28.44 4.43
C GLY A 212 7.16 27.25 5.39
N SER A 213 6.06 26.48 5.34
CA SER A 213 5.87 25.22 6.10
C SER A 213 5.79 24.04 5.12
N PRO A 214 6.90 23.34 4.84
CA PRO A 214 6.95 22.30 3.81
C PRO A 214 5.93 21.16 4.00
N ASP A 215 5.57 20.80 5.23
CA ASP A 215 4.62 19.72 5.50
C ASP A 215 3.15 20.16 5.43
N LYS A 216 2.91 21.44 5.17
CA LYS A 216 1.58 22.01 4.94
C LYS A 216 1.16 22.05 3.47
N ASP A 217 1.92 21.40 2.59
CA ASP A 217 1.50 21.19 1.19
C ASP A 217 0.23 20.31 1.14
N PRO A 218 -0.89 20.81 0.59
CA PRO A 218 -2.12 20.05 0.43
C PRO A 218 -1.95 18.69 -0.23
N ASP A 219 -1.12 18.59 -1.27
CA ASP A 219 -0.95 17.34 -2.02
C ASP A 219 -0.27 16.27 -1.16
N VAL A 220 0.75 16.68 -0.41
CA VAL A 220 1.49 15.80 0.51
C VAL A 220 0.54 15.29 1.57
N ARG A 221 -0.28 16.17 2.17
CA ARG A 221 -1.21 15.77 3.22
C ARG A 221 -2.34 14.88 2.73
N LEU A 222 -2.88 15.14 1.54
CA LEU A 222 -3.84 14.24 0.91
C LEU A 222 -3.24 12.86 0.64
N ARG A 223 -1.97 12.80 0.22
CA ARG A 223 -1.26 11.53 0.02
C ARG A 223 -1.11 10.74 1.33
N VAL A 224 -0.86 11.40 2.47
CA VAL A 224 -0.84 10.73 3.79
C VAL A 224 -2.18 10.05 4.06
N LEU A 225 -3.31 10.73 3.80
CA LEU A 225 -4.65 10.15 4.03
C LEU A 225 -4.91 8.94 3.12
N GLU A 226 -4.48 9.02 1.85
CA GLU A 226 -4.55 7.91 0.91
C GLU A 226 -3.66 6.73 1.36
N ASP A 227 -2.41 6.99 1.71
CA ASP A 227 -1.46 5.96 2.17
C ASP A 227 -1.89 5.31 3.49
N ALA A 228 -2.53 6.06 4.40
CA ALA A 228 -3.12 5.51 5.62
C ALA A 228 -4.28 4.56 5.29
N GLY A 229 -5.13 4.95 4.35
CA GLY A 229 -6.18 4.10 3.78
C GLY A 229 -5.64 2.84 3.10
N ARG A 230 -4.58 2.97 2.28
CA ARG A 230 -3.86 1.85 1.63
C ARG A 230 -3.29 0.87 2.65
N SER A 231 -2.82 1.40 3.77
CA SER A 231 -2.20 0.66 4.87
C SER A 231 -3.20 0.07 5.87
N SER A 232 -4.50 0.31 5.67
CA SER A 232 -5.56 -0.03 6.65
C SER A 232 -5.23 0.47 8.05
N VAL A 233 -4.82 1.74 8.17
CA VAL A 233 -4.63 2.43 9.45
C VAL A 233 -5.87 3.29 9.70
N PRO A 234 -6.63 3.07 10.79
CA PRO A 234 -7.68 3.98 11.21
C PRO A 234 -7.10 5.37 11.46
N PHE A 235 -7.56 6.36 10.69
CA PHE A 235 -6.91 7.66 10.60
C PHE A 235 -7.87 8.80 10.97
N THR A 236 -7.43 9.67 11.87
CA THR A 236 -8.13 10.91 12.23
C THR A 236 -7.59 12.07 11.38
N THR A 237 -8.48 12.83 10.75
CA THR A 237 -8.11 14.04 10.01
C THR A 237 -9.13 15.15 10.25
N GLY A 238 -9.02 16.28 9.56
CA GLY A 238 -9.93 17.38 9.79
C GLY A 238 -9.57 18.67 9.09
N LEU A 239 -10.40 19.68 9.34
CA LEU A 239 -10.32 21.04 8.82
C LEU A 239 -9.99 21.99 9.96
N LEU A 240 -9.20 23.02 9.64
CA LEU A 240 -8.98 24.16 10.52
C LEU A 240 -9.57 25.38 9.82
N ILE A 241 -10.67 25.90 10.34
CA ILE A 241 -11.40 27.01 9.71
C ILE A 241 -11.00 28.36 10.29
N GLY A 242 -10.98 29.39 9.46
CA GLY A 242 -10.63 30.76 9.84
C GLY A 242 -9.14 31.06 9.76
N ILE A 243 -8.38 30.28 9.00
CA ILE A 243 -6.94 30.51 8.77
C ILE A 243 -6.65 31.32 7.52
N GLY A 244 -7.70 31.84 6.87
CA GLY A 244 -7.62 32.62 5.64
C GLY A 244 -8.17 31.88 4.42
N GLU A 245 -8.68 30.66 4.58
CA GLU A 245 -9.32 29.91 3.50
C GLU A 245 -10.66 30.55 3.08
N THR A 246 -10.99 30.47 1.79
CA THR A 246 -12.30 30.86 1.29
C THR A 246 -13.34 29.79 1.57
N ILE A 247 -14.61 30.14 1.42
CA ILE A 247 -15.73 29.18 1.56
C ILE A 247 -15.64 28.09 0.50
N GLU A 248 -15.20 28.44 -0.70
CA GLU A 248 -14.99 27.52 -1.82
C GLU A 248 -13.85 26.55 -1.52
N GLU A 249 -12.70 27.03 -1.05
CA GLU A 249 -11.56 26.20 -0.63
C GLU A 249 -11.93 25.26 0.52
N ARG A 250 -12.77 25.73 1.46
CA ARG A 250 -13.31 24.90 2.54
C ARG A 250 -14.20 23.78 2.01
N ALA A 251 -15.10 24.09 1.07
CA ALA A 251 -15.93 23.08 0.42
C ALA A 251 -15.06 22.05 -0.33
N GLU A 252 -14.06 22.50 -1.07
CA GLU A 252 -13.10 21.62 -1.78
C GLU A 252 -12.40 20.68 -0.81
N SER A 253 -11.98 21.18 0.35
CA SER A 253 -11.34 20.39 1.40
C SER A 253 -12.27 19.29 1.95
N ILE A 254 -13.56 19.59 2.18
CA ILE A 254 -14.56 18.61 2.61
C ILE A 254 -14.74 17.52 1.52
N PHE A 255 -14.80 17.90 0.25
CA PHE A 255 -14.94 16.94 -0.86
C PHE A 255 -13.67 16.10 -1.07
N ALA A 256 -12.49 16.64 -0.82
CA ALA A 256 -11.25 15.90 -0.86
C ALA A 256 -11.22 14.83 0.25
N ILE A 257 -11.62 15.18 1.47
CA ILE A 257 -11.80 14.21 2.57
C ILE A 257 -12.86 13.16 2.20
N ARG A 258 -13.99 13.56 1.62
CA ARG A 258 -15.05 12.63 1.18
C ARG A 258 -14.52 11.61 0.19
N ARG A 259 -13.71 12.05 -0.79
CA ARG A 259 -13.12 11.15 -1.80
C ARG A 259 -12.30 10.06 -1.11
N VAL A 260 -11.36 10.46 -0.24
CA VAL A 260 -10.50 9.51 0.48
C VAL A 260 -11.33 8.61 1.41
N ALA A 261 -12.27 9.17 2.17
CA ALA A 261 -13.14 8.40 3.06
C ALA A 261 -13.94 7.31 2.31
N ARG A 262 -14.54 7.65 1.16
CA ARG A 262 -15.30 6.69 0.35
C ARG A 262 -14.42 5.64 -0.29
N GLU A 263 -13.24 6.03 -0.75
CA GLU A 263 -12.36 5.17 -1.52
C GLU A 263 -11.66 4.11 -0.65
N TYR A 264 -11.17 4.54 0.52
CA TYR A 264 -10.34 3.69 1.38
C TYR A 264 -11.10 3.16 2.59
N GLY A 265 -12.08 3.91 3.11
CA GLY A 265 -12.84 3.55 4.30
C GLY A 265 -12.04 3.62 5.61
N GLY A 266 -10.86 4.28 5.61
CA GLY A 266 -9.97 4.35 6.78
C GLY A 266 -10.05 5.64 7.58
N ILE A 267 -10.82 6.64 7.13
CA ILE A 267 -11.04 7.87 7.89
C ILE A 267 -12.08 7.56 8.98
N GLN A 268 -11.60 7.43 10.22
CA GLN A 268 -12.47 7.12 11.37
C GLN A 268 -13.16 8.39 11.90
N GLU A 269 -12.49 9.54 11.81
CA GLU A 269 -12.93 10.81 12.40
C GLU A 269 -12.51 11.99 11.53
N VAL A 270 -13.43 12.95 11.37
CA VAL A 270 -13.18 14.25 10.76
C VAL A 270 -13.44 15.36 11.78
N ILE A 271 -12.38 16.00 12.21
CA ILE A 271 -12.39 17.13 13.14
C ILE A 271 -12.71 18.40 12.36
N VAL A 272 -13.74 19.14 12.77
CA VAL A 272 -13.97 20.51 12.31
C VAL A 272 -13.59 21.45 13.44
N GLN A 273 -12.41 22.06 13.33
CA GLN A 273 -11.84 22.90 14.36
C GLN A 273 -11.81 24.36 13.89
N ASN A 274 -12.20 25.27 14.78
CA ASN A 274 -12.09 26.71 14.57
C ASN A 274 -10.71 27.24 14.99
N PHE A 275 -10.19 28.17 14.19
CA PHE A 275 -9.03 28.98 14.55
C PHE A 275 -9.37 29.91 15.72
N ARG A 276 -8.42 30.00 16.64
CA ARG A 276 -8.42 30.94 17.76
C ARG A 276 -7.14 31.77 17.71
N ALA A 277 -7.29 33.08 17.72
CA ALA A 277 -6.20 34.02 17.61
C ALA A 277 -5.33 34.00 18.88
N LYS A 278 -4.01 33.95 18.69
CA LYS A 278 -3.04 33.83 19.78
C LYS A 278 -2.02 34.96 19.72
N PRO A 279 -1.72 35.65 20.84
CA PRO A 279 -0.83 36.82 20.86
C PRO A 279 0.55 36.60 20.26
N ASP A 280 1.13 35.41 20.46
CA ASP A 280 2.51 35.09 20.07
C ASP A 280 2.64 34.48 18.66
N THR A 281 1.65 34.72 17.80
CA THR A 281 1.60 34.18 16.43
C THR A 281 1.66 35.28 15.37
N ALA A 282 2.01 34.90 14.13
CA ALA A 282 1.95 35.82 13.00
C ALA A 282 0.49 36.26 12.72
N MET A 283 -0.47 35.37 13.01
CA MET A 283 -1.91 35.57 12.81
C MET A 283 -2.62 36.19 14.03
N ARG A 284 -1.90 36.75 15.00
CA ARG A 284 -2.48 37.38 16.20
C ARG A 284 -3.53 38.46 15.95
N GLY A 285 -3.49 39.10 14.77
CA GLY A 285 -4.43 40.14 14.36
C GLY A 285 -5.66 39.64 13.61
N MET A 286 -5.75 38.34 13.33
CA MET A 286 -6.91 37.73 12.68
C MET A 286 -8.02 37.48 13.70
N PRO A 287 -9.30 37.65 13.34
CA PRO A 287 -10.40 37.34 14.22
C PRO A 287 -10.51 35.84 14.46
N ASP A 288 -11.03 35.46 15.63
CA ASP A 288 -11.48 34.10 15.88
C ASP A 288 -12.53 33.68 14.84
N ALA A 289 -12.55 32.40 14.48
CA ALA A 289 -13.62 31.87 13.64
C ALA A 289 -14.97 31.89 14.39
N ASP A 290 -15.99 32.39 13.71
CA ASP A 290 -17.36 32.54 14.22
C ASP A 290 -18.01 31.18 14.53
N LEU A 291 -18.80 31.11 15.62
CA LEU A 291 -19.39 29.84 16.06
C LEU A 291 -20.56 29.39 15.17
N HIS A 292 -21.30 30.30 14.54
CA HIS A 292 -22.30 29.92 13.54
C HIS A 292 -21.64 29.44 12.25
N GLU A 293 -20.50 30.00 11.88
CA GLU A 293 -19.67 29.50 10.79
C GLU A 293 -19.10 28.09 11.05
N LEU A 294 -18.65 27.84 12.29
CA LEU A 294 -18.26 26.51 12.74
C LEU A 294 -19.43 25.52 12.63
N ALA A 295 -20.60 25.88 13.16
CA ALA A 295 -21.80 25.06 13.10
C ALA A 295 -22.24 24.75 11.65
N ALA A 296 -22.22 25.77 10.76
CA ALA A 296 -22.51 25.57 9.34
C ALA A 296 -21.50 24.60 8.70
N THR A 297 -20.21 24.74 9.02
CA THR A 297 -19.17 23.86 8.50
C THR A 297 -19.33 22.41 8.98
N ILE A 298 -19.63 22.20 10.27
CA ILE A 298 -19.94 20.87 10.82
C ILE A 298 -21.13 20.25 10.09
N ALA A 299 -22.22 21.02 9.91
CA ALA A 299 -23.43 20.53 9.27
C ALA A 299 -23.21 20.17 7.79
N VAL A 300 -22.50 21.01 7.03
CA VAL A 300 -22.13 20.68 5.64
C VAL A 300 -21.21 19.47 5.60
N THR A 301 -20.22 19.38 6.50
CA THR A 301 -19.32 18.22 6.59
C THR A 301 -20.10 16.93 6.83
N ARG A 302 -21.04 16.93 7.79
CA ARG A 302 -21.95 15.79 8.06
C ARG A 302 -22.78 15.40 6.84
N LEU A 303 -23.35 16.35 6.13
CA LEU A 303 -24.18 16.08 4.94
C LEU A 303 -23.37 15.56 3.75
N VAL A 304 -22.14 16.07 3.55
CA VAL A 304 -21.28 15.68 2.44
C VAL A 304 -20.62 14.33 2.68
N LEU A 305 -20.16 14.06 3.90
CA LEU A 305 -19.54 12.77 4.27
C LEU A 305 -20.57 11.67 4.56
N GLY A 306 -21.79 12.06 4.93
CA GLY A 306 -22.89 11.14 5.20
C GLY A 306 -22.89 10.57 6.62
N PRO A 307 -23.68 9.50 6.85
CA PRO A 307 -23.95 8.97 8.20
C PRO A 307 -22.82 8.10 8.78
N LYS A 308 -21.88 7.63 7.95
CA LYS A 308 -20.85 6.65 8.38
C LYS A 308 -19.62 7.29 9.03
N VAL A 309 -19.16 8.42 8.50
CA VAL A 309 -17.94 9.10 9.00
C VAL A 309 -18.27 9.85 10.29
N ARG A 310 -17.39 9.79 11.28
CA ARG A 310 -17.58 10.47 12.57
C ARG A 310 -17.13 11.92 12.45
N VAL A 311 -17.93 12.84 12.96
CA VAL A 311 -17.66 14.28 12.87
C VAL A 311 -17.52 14.82 14.28
N GLN A 312 -16.38 15.47 14.51
CA GLN A 312 -15.97 15.95 15.83
C GLN A 312 -15.78 17.46 15.82
N ALA A 313 -16.07 18.11 16.94
CA ALA A 313 -15.65 19.48 17.23
C ALA A 313 -15.03 19.56 18.64
N PRO A 314 -13.88 20.23 18.83
CA PRO A 314 -13.24 20.28 20.14
C PRO A 314 -14.09 21.04 21.18
N PRO A 315 -14.48 20.43 22.31
CA PRO A 315 -15.43 21.02 23.25
C PRO A 315 -14.84 22.21 24.03
N ASN A 316 -13.51 22.31 24.15
CA ASN A 316 -12.84 23.44 24.79
C ASN A 316 -12.83 24.71 23.91
N LEU A 317 -13.15 24.61 22.62
CA LEU A 317 -13.05 25.71 21.65
C LEU A 317 -14.41 26.32 21.26
N ILE A 318 -15.51 25.91 21.91
CA ILE A 318 -16.88 26.31 21.54
C ILE A 318 -17.59 27.18 22.58
N GLY A 319 -16.94 27.46 23.73
CA GLY A 319 -17.58 28.19 24.82
C GLY A 319 -18.77 27.41 25.39
N GLU A 320 -19.95 28.03 25.44
CA GLU A 320 -21.19 27.42 25.99
C GLU A 320 -22.05 26.74 24.91
N GLU A 321 -21.63 26.74 23.64
CA GLU A 321 -22.45 26.35 22.49
C GLU A 321 -22.53 24.82 22.23
N TYR A 322 -22.59 24.01 23.29
CA TYR A 322 -22.64 22.54 23.18
C TYR A 322 -23.86 22.06 22.39
N THR A 323 -25.04 22.60 22.69
CA THR A 323 -26.29 22.28 21.99
C THR A 323 -26.23 22.64 20.51
N LEU A 324 -25.57 23.75 20.17
CA LEU A 324 -25.40 24.17 18.77
C LEU A 324 -24.54 23.17 17.99
N MET A 325 -23.40 22.74 18.56
CA MET A 325 -22.53 21.76 17.91
C MET A 325 -23.20 20.40 17.75
N LEU A 326 -23.94 19.94 18.78
CA LEU A 326 -24.76 18.73 18.68
C LEU A 326 -25.79 18.87 17.56
N ARG A 327 -26.57 19.96 17.52
CA ARG A 327 -27.52 20.25 16.42
C ARG A 327 -26.83 20.31 15.05
N ALA A 328 -25.58 20.75 14.98
CA ALA A 328 -24.81 20.75 13.74
C ALA A 328 -24.44 19.36 13.24
N GLY A 329 -24.56 18.33 14.07
CA GLY A 329 -24.43 16.93 13.64
C GLY A 329 -23.10 16.28 14.02
N ILE A 330 -22.36 16.81 15.00
CA ILE A 330 -21.28 16.05 15.62
C ILE A 330 -21.87 14.80 16.30
N ASP A 331 -21.12 13.71 16.28
CA ASP A 331 -21.39 12.50 17.06
C ASP A 331 -20.24 12.13 18.01
N ASP A 332 -19.20 12.96 18.06
CA ASP A 332 -18.04 12.78 18.91
C ASP A 332 -17.52 14.12 19.43
N TRP A 333 -17.11 14.17 20.70
CA TRP A 333 -16.45 15.32 21.31
C TRP A 333 -14.92 15.27 21.19
N GLY A 334 -14.35 14.12 20.82
CA GLY A 334 -12.92 13.91 20.64
C GLY A 334 -12.19 13.51 21.92
N GLY A 335 -10.88 13.67 21.89
CA GLY A 335 -9.98 13.41 23.00
C GLY A 335 -10.05 14.49 24.09
N VAL A 336 -10.59 14.14 25.27
CA VAL A 336 -10.68 15.02 26.44
C VAL A 336 -9.71 14.53 27.53
N SER A 337 -8.88 15.42 28.06
CA SER A 337 -7.92 15.05 29.10
C SER A 337 -8.32 15.62 30.47
N PRO A 338 -8.37 14.76 31.51
CA PRO A 338 -8.57 15.23 32.88
C PRO A 338 -7.25 15.67 33.56
N LEU A 339 -6.09 15.43 32.92
CA LEU A 339 -4.76 15.65 33.49
C LEU A 339 -3.99 16.74 32.74
N THR A 340 -3.75 16.51 31.46
CA THR A 340 -2.86 17.34 30.64
C THR A 340 -3.62 18.47 29.98
N PRO A 341 -3.05 19.68 29.87
CA PRO A 341 -3.68 20.76 29.12
C PRO A 341 -3.76 20.43 27.63
N ASP A 342 -4.56 21.18 26.88
CA ASP A 342 -4.45 21.22 25.43
C ASP A 342 -3.13 21.95 25.09
N HIS A 343 -2.08 21.22 24.71
CA HIS A 343 -0.79 21.86 24.38
C HIS A 343 -0.83 22.68 23.08
N VAL A 344 -1.88 22.51 22.26
CA VAL A 344 -2.09 23.32 21.05
C VAL A 344 -2.82 24.62 21.41
N ASN A 345 -3.82 24.56 22.30
CA ASN A 345 -4.58 25.72 22.80
C ASN A 345 -4.58 25.79 24.34
N PRO A 346 -3.40 26.04 24.97
CA PRO A 346 -3.25 25.95 26.43
C PRO A 346 -4.12 26.96 27.20
N GLU A 347 -4.55 28.03 26.55
CA GLU A 347 -5.46 29.04 27.08
C GLU A 347 -6.94 28.59 27.14
N ARG A 348 -7.27 27.41 26.58
CA ARG A 348 -8.62 26.82 26.54
C ARG A 348 -8.61 25.44 27.17
N PRO A 349 -8.78 25.33 28.50
CA PRO A 349 -8.71 24.04 29.20
C PRO A 349 -9.82 23.09 28.77
N TRP A 350 -9.56 21.80 28.88
CA TRP A 350 -10.55 20.75 28.66
C TRP A 350 -11.73 20.91 29.64
N PRO A 351 -12.98 20.66 29.19
CA PRO A 351 -14.10 20.57 30.12
C PRO A 351 -13.93 19.36 31.04
N GLN A 352 -14.47 19.47 32.25
CA GLN A 352 -14.58 18.31 33.14
C GLN A 352 -15.53 17.28 32.53
N ILE A 353 -15.20 16.00 32.65
CA ILE A 353 -15.95 14.92 31.98
C ILE A 353 -17.41 14.86 32.48
N ASP A 354 -17.64 15.07 33.77
CA ASP A 354 -19.00 15.09 34.35
C ASP A 354 -19.83 16.27 33.83
N ASP A 355 -19.21 17.43 33.59
CA ASP A 355 -19.88 18.59 32.98
C ASP A 355 -20.20 18.32 31.50
N LEU A 356 -19.26 17.72 30.76
CA LEU A 356 -19.49 17.30 29.38
C LEU A 356 -20.64 16.28 29.28
N ALA A 357 -20.71 15.33 30.23
CA ALA A 357 -21.79 14.36 30.32
C ALA A 357 -23.14 15.03 30.62
N ALA A 358 -23.18 15.95 31.60
CA ALA A 358 -24.38 16.70 31.95
C ALA A 358 -24.90 17.56 30.79
N ARG A 359 -24.01 18.25 30.07
CA ARG A 359 -24.36 19.06 28.88
C ARG A 359 -24.85 18.21 27.71
N THR A 360 -24.22 17.05 27.50
CA THR A 360 -24.66 16.06 26.49
C THR A 360 -26.05 15.51 26.84
N ALA A 361 -26.30 15.17 28.11
CA ALA A 361 -27.59 14.72 28.61
C ALA A 361 -28.68 15.79 28.52
N ALA A 362 -28.35 17.05 28.80
CA ALA A 362 -29.27 18.18 28.65
C ALA A 362 -29.75 18.38 27.20
N ALA A 363 -28.95 17.96 26.22
CA ALA A 363 -29.30 17.96 24.80
C ALA A 363 -30.02 16.67 24.35
N GLY A 364 -30.31 15.73 25.26
CA GLY A 364 -31.04 14.50 24.98
C GLY A 364 -30.17 13.31 24.54
N PHE A 365 -28.85 13.38 24.71
CA PHE A 365 -27.92 12.32 24.32
C PHE A 365 -27.24 11.68 25.54
N THR A 366 -26.76 10.46 25.37
CA THR A 366 -25.91 9.80 26.37
C THR A 366 -24.45 9.92 25.96
N LEU A 367 -23.59 10.41 26.85
CA LEU A 367 -22.14 10.40 26.63
C LEU A 367 -21.57 9.00 26.94
N ARG A 368 -20.78 8.43 26.04
CA ARG A 368 -20.06 7.16 26.27
C ARG A 368 -18.60 7.27 25.85
N GLU A 369 -17.73 6.61 26.60
CA GLU A 369 -16.30 6.55 26.29
C GLU A 369 -16.03 5.59 25.13
N ARG A 370 -15.20 6.02 24.17
CA ARG A 370 -14.60 5.17 23.13
C ARG A 370 -13.09 5.05 23.36
N LEU A 371 -12.48 4.09 22.69
CA LEU A 371 -11.03 4.02 22.57
C LEU A 371 -10.52 4.99 21.49
N THR A 372 -9.20 5.06 21.35
CA THR A 372 -8.57 5.84 20.29
C THR A 372 -8.83 5.28 18.89
N ILE A 373 -8.98 3.96 18.79
CA ILE A 373 -9.51 3.26 17.61
C ILE A 373 -11.04 3.19 17.74
N TYR A 374 -11.75 3.54 16.68
CA TYR A 374 -13.21 3.58 16.71
C TYR A 374 -13.86 2.19 16.73
N PRO A 375 -15.06 2.05 17.34
CA PRO A 375 -15.71 0.76 17.54
C PRO A 375 -15.87 -0.09 16.27
N GLU A 376 -16.21 0.53 15.15
CA GLU A 376 -16.32 -0.13 13.85
C GLU A 376 -15.03 -0.85 13.41
N TYR A 377 -13.85 -0.29 13.72
CA TYR A 377 -12.56 -0.89 13.38
C TYR A 377 -12.13 -1.92 14.42
N VAL A 378 -12.48 -1.71 15.69
CA VAL A 378 -12.29 -2.72 16.76
C VAL A 378 -13.02 -4.01 16.42
N LEU A 379 -14.30 -3.90 16.05
CA LEU A 379 -15.14 -5.06 15.69
C LEU A 379 -14.74 -5.69 14.36
N ALA A 380 -14.22 -4.90 13.41
CA ALA A 380 -13.72 -5.42 12.14
C ALA A 380 -12.41 -6.23 12.29
N GLY A 381 -11.56 -5.88 13.27
CA GLY A 381 -10.28 -6.57 13.49
C GLY A 381 -9.31 -6.40 12.32
N GLU A 382 -8.67 -7.49 11.89
CA GLU A 382 -7.76 -7.46 10.74
C GLU A 382 -8.50 -7.11 9.43
N PRO A 383 -7.93 -6.27 8.54
CA PRO A 383 -6.57 -5.73 8.58
C PRO A 383 -6.44 -4.37 9.30
N TRP A 384 -7.48 -3.84 9.94
CA TRP A 384 -7.47 -2.51 10.55
C TRP A 384 -6.71 -2.44 11.87
N LEU A 385 -6.76 -3.53 12.64
CA LEU A 385 -6.00 -3.69 13.88
C LEU A 385 -4.85 -4.67 13.66
N ASP A 386 -3.62 -4.25 13.96
CA ASP A 386 -2.45 -5.13 13.90
C ASP A 386 -2.55 -6.22 14.99
N PRO A 387 -2.21 -7.49 14.68
CA PRO A 387 -2.30 -8.59 15.66
C PRO A 387 -1.54 -8.35 16.97
N ARG A 388 -0.43 -7.58 16.94
CA ARG A 388 0.32 -7.23 18.16
C ARG A 388 -0.47 -6.34 19.11
N LEU A 389 -1.50 -5.67 18.62
CA LEU A 389 -2.35 -4.76 19.39
C LEU A 389 -3.69 -5.41 19.78
N THR A 390 -4.01 -6.61 19.27
CA THR A 390 -5.29 -7.27 19.53
C THR A 390 -5.56 -7.45 21.02
N GLU A 391 -4.59 -7.97 21.77
CA GLU A 391 -4.76 -8.18 23.22
C GLU A 391 -4.84 -6.86 24.01
N HIS A 392 -4.10 -5.85 23.56
CA HIS A 392 -4.10 -4.52 24.17
C HIS A 392 -5.46 -3.83 24.01
N VAL A 393 -6.02 -3.87 22.80
CA VAL A 393 -7.34 -3.30 22.51
C VAL A 393 -8.45 -4.12 23.17
N ALA A 394 -8.42 -5.45 23.08
CA ALA A 394 -9.41 -6.33 23.70
C ALA A 394 -9.46 -6.18 25.23
N ALA A 395 -8.34 -5.82 25.86
CA ALA A 395 -8.29 -5.52 27.29
C ALA A 395 -9.10 -4.28 27.68
N LEU A 396 -9.39 -3.37 26.76
CA LEU A 396 -10.10 -2.12 27.05
C LEU A 396 -11.45 -2.00 26.33
N ALA A 397 -11.67 -2.79 25.27
CA ALA A 397 -12.89 -2.75 24.47
C ALA A 397 -13.98 -3.68 25.01
N ASP A 398 -15.23 -3.27 24.87
CA ASP A 398 -16.40 -4.12 24.99
C ASP A 398 -16.54 -4.95 23.70
N PRO A 399 -16.59 -6.30 23.78
CA PRO A 399 -16.54 -7.15 22.58
C PRO A 399 -17.83 -7.10 21.75
N ALA A 400 -18.95 -6.64 22.29
CA ALA A 400 -20.22 -6.56 21.57
C ALA A 400 -20.38 -5.22 20.85
N THR A 401 -19.90 -4.14 21.45
CA THR A 401 -20.11 -2.77 20.97
C THR A 401 -18.86 -2.12 20.39
N GLY A 402 -17.65 -2.60 20.74
CA GLY A 402 -16.36 -1.97 20.41
C GLY A 402 -16.06 -0.68 21.17
N LEU A 403 -16.97 -0.21 22.05
CA LEU A 403 -16.75 0.95 22.92
C LEU A 403 -15.78 0.63 24.06
N ALA A 404 -15.29 1.65 24.76
CA ALA A 404 -14.44 1.43 25.91
C ALA A 404 -15.24 0.84 27.08
N ARG A 405 -14.66 -0.14 27.79
CA ARG A 405 -15.16 -0.60 29.09
C ARG A 405 -14.74 0.41 30.15
N GLU A 406 -15.71 1.07 30.76
CA GLU A 406 -15.47 2.16 31.72
C GLU A 406 -14.73 1.66 32.98
N ASP A 407 -14.93 0.40 33.35
CA ASP A 407 -14.32 -0.31 34.48
C ASP A 407 -13.06 -1.11 34.12
N ALA A 408 -12.53 -0.97 32.89
CA ALA A 408 -11.33 -1.68 32.48
C ALA A 408 -10.14 -1.34 33.40
N VAL A 409 -9.42 -2.38 33.82
CA VAL A 409 -8.17 -2.23 34.56
C VAL A 409 -7.06 -1.89 33.57
N LEU A 410 -6.47 -0.71 33.72
CA LEU A 410 -5.30 -0.28 32.96
C LEU A 410 -4.08 -1.01 33.52
N GLN A 411 -3.61 -1.99 32.77
CA GLN A 411 -2.43 -2.77 33.10
C GLN A 411 -1.57 -2.93 31.86
N GLY A 412 -0.28 -2.64 32.02
CA GLY A 412 0.72 -2.88 31.01
C GLY A 412 0.76 -4.34 30.57
N ARG A 413 0.93 -4.56 29.27
CA ARG A 413 0.99 -5.90 28.66
C ARG A 413 2.23 -5.97 27.78
N PRO A 414 2.98 -7.10 27.77
CA PRO A 414 4.12 -7.24 26.88
C PRO A 414 3.74 -6.91 25.44
N TRP A 415 4.56 -6.10 24.78
CA TRP A 415 4.48 -5.91 23.35
C TRP A 415 5.51 -6.87 22.75
N GLN A 416 5.03 -7.94 22.14
CA GLN A 416 5.90 -8.96 21.57
C GLN A 416 5.78 -8.92 20.05
N GLU A 417 6.93 -8.97 19.38
CA GLU A 417 6.94 -9.41 17.99
C GLU A 417 6.35 -10.83 17.95
N PRO A 418 5.51 -11.14 16.96
CA PRO A 418 5.04 -12.50 16.77
C PRO A 418 6.24 -13.46 16.74
N ASP A 419 6.24 -14.38 17.69
CA ASP A 419 7.29 -15.38 17.90
C ASP A 419 6.93 -16.74 17.29
N GLY A 420 5.80 -16.81 16.58
CA GLY A 420 5.14 -18.03 16.10
C GLY A 420 6.00 -18.96 15.25
N GLY A 421 7.20 -18.50 14.88
CA GLY A 421 8.21 -19.29 14.19
C GLY A 421 7.73 -19.75 12.82
N LEU A 422 8.63 -20.38 12.08
CA LEU A 422 8.25 -21.15 10.91
C LEU A 422 8.03 -22.59 11.39
N VAL A 423 6.79 -22.88 11.79
CA VAL A 423 6.32 -24.23 12.11
C VAL A 423 5.40 -24.70 10.99
N THR A 424 5.52 -25.98 10.62
CA THR A 424 4.65 -26.59 9.61
C THR A 424 3.20 -26.46 10.01
N GLY A 425 2.38 -25.88 9.13
CA GLY A 425 0.95 -25.73 9.35
C GLY A 425 0.17 -25.69 8.04
N GLY A 426 -1.10 -26.07 8.11
CA GLY A 426 -2.00 -26.05 6.96
C GLY A 426 -1.65 -27.08 5.88
N ARG A 427 -1.96 -26.76 4.61
CA ARG A 427 -1.75 -27.64 3.44
C ARG A 427 -0.30 -27.59 2.92
N ALA A 428 0.68 -27.93 3.77
CA ALA A 428 2.12 -27.82 3.45
C ALA A 428 2.58 -28.74 2.29
N ASP A 429 1.78 -29.74 1.94
CA ASP A 429 1.95 -30.65 0.80
C ASP A 429 1.43 -30.08 -0.54
N LEU A 430 0.84 -28.87 -0.53
CA LEU A 430 0.21 -28.25 -1.71
C LEU A 430 1.09 -28.27 -2.96
N HIS A 431 2.41 -28.12 -2.81
CA HIS A 431 3.36 -28.17 -3.93
C HIS A 431 3.31 -29.46 -4.77
N THR A 432 2.94 -30.60 -4.16
CA THR A 432 2.73 -31.88 -4.86
C THR A 432 1.26 -32.16 -5.13
N ALA A 433 0.38 -31.79 -4.19
CA ALA A 433 -1.05 -32.04 -4.29
C ALA A 433 -1.75 -31.16 -5.34
N VAL A 434 -1.25 -29.96 -5.63
CA VAL A 434 -1.92 -28.99 -6.52
C VAL A 434 -2.11 -29.51 -7.95
N ASP A 435 -1.22 -30.36 -8.44
CA ASP A 435 -1.35 -30.91 -9.80
C ASP A 435 -2.40 -32.03 -9.88
N ALA A 436 -2.56 -32.83 -8.82
CA ALA A 436 -3.50 -33.95 -8.77
C ALA A 436 -4.89 -33.56 -8.24
N GLU A 437 -4.93 -32.74 -7.20
CA GLU A 437 -6.14 -32.40 -6.44
C GLU A 437 -6.65 -30.98 -6.73
N GLY A 438 -5.79 -30.10 -7.25
CA GLY A 438 -6.15 -28.70 -7.48
C GLY A 438 -6.39 -27.89 -6.20
N ARG A 439 -7.10 -26.77 -6.36
CA ARG A 439 -7.47 -25.83 -5.29
C ARG A 439 -8.73 -26.30 -4.57
N THR A 440 -8.85 -26.08 -3.26
CA THR A 440 -9.96 -26.60 -2.43
C THR A 440 -11.29 -25.81 -2.55
N GLY A 441 -11.52 -25.10 -3.66
CA GLY A 441 -12.77 -24.38 -3.97
C GLY A 441 -12.59 -23.19 -4.93
N ASP A 442 -13.66 -22.80 -5.64
CA ASP A 442 -13.61 -21.79 -6.72
C ASP A 442 -13.68 -20.32 -6.24
N ARG A 443 -14.40 -20.03 -5.14
CA ARG A 443 -14.57 -18.66 -4.61
C ARG A 443 -14.77 -18.64 -3.09
N ARG A 444 -14.23 -17.62 -2.43
CA ARG A 444 -14.40 -17.31 -0.99
C ARG A 444 -15.81 -16.79 -0.68
N ALA A 445 -16.32 -17.03 0.53
CA ALA A 445 -17.67 -16.64 0.95
C ALA A 445 -17.85 -15.12 1.17
N ASP A 446 -16.77 -14.37 1.44
CA ASP A 446 -16.76 -12.93 1.73
C ASP A 446 -16.17 -12.09 0.57
N PHE A 447 -16.31 -12.58 -0.67
CA PHE A 447 -15.71 -11.96 -1.87
C PHE A 447 -16.03 -10.46 -2.05
N ASP A 448 -17.24 -10.03 -1.69
CA ASP A 448 -17.72 -8.67 -1.94
C ASP A 448 -17.24 -7.62 -0.92
N SER A 449 -16.77 -8.03 0.27
CA SER A 449 -16.34 -7.08 1.31
C SER A 449 -14.82 -6.90 1.40
N VAL A 450 -14.05 -7.90 0.93
CA VAL A 450 -12.62 -8.00 1.24
C VAL A 450 -11.76 -7.15 0.32
N TYR A 451 -12.15 -7.05 -0.95
CA TYR A 451 -11.37 -6.33 -1.96
C TYR A 451 -11.80 -4.86 -2.09
N GLY A 452 -12.73 -4.41 -1.24
CA GLY A 452 -13.30 -3.07 -1.26
C GLY A 452 -14.47 -2.91 -2.24
N ASP A 453 -14.88 -1.66 -2.46
CA ASP A 453 -15.99 -1.31 -3.35
C ASP A 453 -15.59 -1.49 -4.83
N TRP A 454 -16.15 -2.52 -5.46
CA TRP A 454 -15.92 -2.83 -6.87
C TRP A 454 -16.52 -1.77 -7.81
N ASP A 455 -17.60 -1.09 -7.43
CA ASP A 455 -18.22 -0.04 -8.24
C ASP A 455 -17.33 1.20 -8.29
N ALA A 456 -16.77 1.60 -7.14
CA ALA A 456 -15.80 2.69 -7.06
C ALA A 456 -14.54 2.42 -7.90
N LEU A 457 -14.08 1.16 -7.97
CA LEU A 457 -12.97 0.77 -8.83
C LEU A 457 -13.32 0.88 -10.32
N ARG A 458 -14.55 0.52 -10.73
CA ARG A 458 -15.00 0.67 -12.12
C ARG A 458 -15.10 2.11 -12.55
N GLU A 459 -15.48 3.04 -11.66
CA GLU A 459 -15.51 4.48 -11.96
C GLU A 459 -14.11 5.07 -12.20
N ARG A 460 -13.06 4.48 -11.61
CA ARG A 460 -11.68 4.95 -11.73
C ARG A 460 -10.97 4.40 -12.98
N LEU A 461 -11.38 3.23 -13.44
CA LEU A 461 -10.87 2.71 -14.71
C LEU A 461 -11.35 3.65 -15.83
N PRO A 462 -10.47 4.05 -16.75
CA PRO A 462 -10.91 4.76 -17.93
C PRO A 462 -12.07 3.99 -18.57
N SER A 463 -13.15 4.69 -18.93
CA SER A 463 -14.31 4.11 -19.62
C SER A 463 -13.95 3.42 -20.95
N GLY A 464 -12.67 3.45 -21.35
CA GLY A 464 -12.08 2.82 -22.53
C GLY A 464 -11.41 1.46 -22.32
N GLY A 465 -11.54 0.79 -21.18
CA GLY A 465 -11.02 -0.60 -21.04
C GLY A 465 -11.76 -1.64 -21.91
N ARG A 466 -12.93 -1.28 -22.45
CA ARG A 466 -13.73 -2.12 -23.37
C ARG A 466 -13.59 -1.76 -24.84
N ASP A 467 -12.99 -0.62 -25.13
CA ASP A 467 -12.79 -0.16 -26.50
C ASP A 467 -11.29 0.09 -26.60
N GLY A 468 -10.56 -0.93 -27.05
CA GLY A 468 -9.19 -0.73 -27.49
C GLY A 468 -9.26 0.33 -28.57
N SER A 469 -9.03 1.60 -28.21
CA SER A 469 -8.98 2.66 -29.18
C SER A 469 -7.71 2.41 -29.98
N VAL A 470 -7.85 1.56 -31.00
CA VAL A 470 -6.99 1.57 -32.16
C VAL A 470 -7.08 3.02 -32.62
N ARG A 471 -6.05 3.81 -32.28
CA ARG A 471 -5.91 5.14 -32.82
C ARG A 471 -5.99 4.96 -34.33
N ASP A 472 -6.79 5.77 -35.00
CA ASP A 472 -6.95 5.76 -36.47
C ASP A 472 -5.63 6.24 -37.10
N HIS A 473 -4.60 5.40 -37.01
CA HIS A 473 -3.30 5.60 -37.60
C HIS A 473 -3.46 5.28 -39.07
N THR A 474 -3.57 6.33 -39.86
CA THR A 474 -3.58 6.24 -41.30
C THR A 474 -2.23 5.70 -41.81
N VAL A 475 -2.18 4.38 -42.00
CA VAL A 475 -1.53 3.62 -43.09
C VAL A 475 0.03 3.67 -43.22
N ARG A 476 0.70 2.66 -42.65
CA ARG A 476 2.03 2.08 -43.02
C ARG A 476 3.29 2.95 -42.98
N ALA A 477 3.20 4.28 -42.98
CA ALA A 477 4.40 5.14 -42.97
C ALA A 477 5.05 5.18 -41.58
N ASP A 478 4.25 5.41 -40.54
CA ASP A 478 4.72 5.52 -39.15
C ASP A 478 5.25 4.18 -38.62
N VAL A 479 4.58 3.06 -38.97
CA VAL A 479 5.07 1.70 -38.66
C VAL A 479 6.43 1.46 -39.31
N ARG A 480 6.62 1.84 -40.59
CA ARG A 480 7.91 1.67 -41.28
C ARG A 480 9.00 2.56 -40.69
N GLU A 481 8.66 3.74 -40.20
CA GLU A 481 9.61 4.59 -39.48
C GLU A 481 9.99 3.97 -38.14
N ALA A 482 9.02 3.51 -37.35
CA ALA A 482 9.25 2.87 -36.07
C ALA A 482 10.10 1.59 -36.21
N LEU A 483 9.82 0.73 -37.20
CA LEU A 483 10.63 -0.46 -37.49
C LEU A 483 12.06 -0.10 -37.91
N ARG A 484 12.24 0.91 -38.79
CA ARG A 484 13.58 1.38 -39.17
C ARG A 484 14.35 1.95 -37.98
N GLN A 485 13.68 2.71 -37.12
CA GLN A 485 14.29 3.23 -35.90
C GLN A 485 14.69 2.10 -34.95
N ALA A 486 13.84 1.08 -34.79
CA ALA A 486 14.13 -0.08 -33.96
C ALA A 486 15.34 -0.89 -34.46
N GLU A 487 15.53 -0.99 -35.78
CA GLU A 487 16.68 -1.68 -36.37
C GLU A 487 17.96 -0.83 -36.33
N ALA A 488 17.87 0.47 -36.62
CA ALA A 488 19.04 1.33 -36.76
C ALA A 488 19.59 1.86 -35.43
N ASP A 489 18.72 2.24 -34.50
CA ASP A 489 19.10 2.79 -33.20
C ASP A 489 17.99 2.53 -32.15
N PRO A 490 17.93 1.30 -31.61
CA PRO A 490 16.88 0.88 -30.69
C PRO A 490 16.83 1.70 -29.39
N ALA A 491 17.96 2.28 -28.95
CA ALA A 491 18.02 3.11 -27.75
C ALA A 491 17.26 4.43 -27.92
N ARG A 492 17.16 4.95 -29.15
CA ARG A 492 16.46 6.19 -29.50
C ARG A 492 15.02 6.01 -29.99
N LEU A 493 14.47 4.79 -29.93
CA LEU A 493 13.04 4.58 -30.17
C LEU A 493 12.24 5.53 -29.26
N THR A 494 11.21 6.21 -29.76
CA THR A 494 10.35 7.07 -28.93
C THR A 494 9.19 6.28 -28.34
N ASP A 495 8.49 6.83 -27.34
CA ASP A 495 7.32 6.17 -26.77
C ASP A 495 6.17 6.04 -27.79
N GLU A 496 5.98 7.03 -28.67
CA GLU A 496 5.00 6.97 -29.76
C GLU A 496 5.32 5.85 -30.75
N GLN A 497 6.60 5.69 -31.12
CA GLN A 497 7.04 4.59 -31.97
C GLN A 497 6.88 3.24 -31.27
N ALA A 498 7.21 3.14 -29.99
CA ALA A 498 7.03 1.91 -29.20
C ALA A 498 5.55 1.50 -29.13
N LEU A 499 4.64 2.45 -28.91
CA LEU A 499 3.19 2.22 -28.96
C LEU A 499 2.74 1.75 -30.35
N THR A 500 3.21 2.42 -31.41
CA THR A 500 2.93 2.03 -32.80
C THR A 500 3.34 0.57 -33.07
N LEU A 501 4.45 0.10 -32.48
CA LEU A 501 4.91 -1.29 -32.63
C LEU A 501 4.07 -2.28 -31.81
N LEU A 502 3.54 -1.90 -30.65
CA LEU A 502 2.62 -2.75 -29.89
C LEU A 502 1.27 -2.91 -30.60
N ASP A 503 0.79 -1.84 -31.25
CA ASP A 503 -0.49 -1.83 -31.94
C ASP A 503 -0.53 -2.76 -33.16
N LEU A 504 0.63 -3.24 -33.64
CA LEU A 504 0.72 -4.32 -34.65
C LEU A 504 -0.01 -5.59 -34.22
N ALA A 505 -0.15 -5.83 -32.92
CA ALA A 505 -0.87 -6.97 -32.38
C ALA A 505 -2.39 -6.91 -32.63
N GLY A 506 -2.94 -5.72 -32.89
CA GLY A 506 -4.38 -5.47 -32.91
C GLY A 506 -5.01 -5.55 -31.52
N ASP A 507 -6.33 -5.42 -31.47
CA ASP A 507 -7.10 -5.54 -30.23
C ASP A 507 -7.33 -7.01 -29.80
N GLN A 508 -8.08 -7.21 -28.71
CA GLN A 508 -8.42 -8.55 -28.18
C GLN A 508 -9.22 -9.43 -29.16
N SER A 509 -9.90 -8.83 -30.15
CA SER A 509 -10.59 -9.55 -31.23
C SER A 509 -9.71 -9.83 -32.44
N GLY A 510 -8.50 -9.26 -32.47
CA GLY A 510 -7.58 -9.26 -33.61
C GLY A 510 -7.90 -8.17 -34.64
N ALA A 511 -8.84 -7.26 -34.36
CA ALA A 511 -9.09 -6.13 -35.24
C ALA A 511 -7.89 -5.16 -35.21
N GLY A 512 -7.51 -4.66 -36.39
CA GLY A 512 -6.35 -3.78 -36.53
C GLY A 512 -4.99 -4.49 -36.53
N ALA A 513 -4.94 -5.82 -36.40
CA ALA A 513 -3.68 -6.56 -36.42
C ALA A 513 -2.97 -6.45 -37.79
N ASP A 514 -1.65 -6.21 -37.76
CA ASP A 514 -0.75 -6.24 -38.91
C ASP A 514 0.27 -7.35 -38.73
N ASP A 515 -0.13 -8.57 -39.12
CA ASP A 515 0.70 -9.76 -38.98
C ASP A 515 2.06 -9.61 -39.73
N ALA A 516 2.09 -8.91 -40.87
CA ALA A 516 3.33 -8.70 -41.62
C ALA A 516 4.28 -7.74 -40.90
N GLY A 517 3.75 -6.66 -40.32
CA GLY A 517 4.53 -5.76 -39.47
C GLY A 517 5.03 -6.45 -38.21
N LEU A 518 4.22 -7.31 -37.59
CA LEU A 518 4.60 -8.08 -36.41
C LEU A 518 5.72 -9.08 -36.70
N GLU A 519 5.67 -9.78 -37.85
CA GLU A 519 6.79 -10.66 -38.27
C GLU A 519 8.10 -9.88 -38.44
N GLU A 520 8.03 -8.68 -39.03
CA GLU A 520 9.21 -7.83 -39.20
C GLU A 520 9.76 -7.31 -37.85
N LEU A 521 8.87 -6.94 -36.92
CA LEU A 521 9.24 -6.58 -35.55
C LEU A 521 9.98 -7.74 -34.86
N CYS A 522 9.43 -8.96 -34.94
CA CYS A 522 10.07 -10.16 -34.38
C CYS A 522 11.43 -10.43 -35.04
N ARG A 523 11.55 -10.28 -36.37
CA ARG A 523 12.81 -10.44 -37.10
C ARG A 523 13.89 -9.48 -36.60
N ILE A 524 13.54 -8.20 -36.43
CA ILE A 524 14.47 -7.17 -35.93
C ILE A 524 14.90 -7.53 -34.49
N ALA A 525 13.94 -7.86 -33.62
CA ALA A 525 14.23 -8.24 -32.25
C ALA A 525 15.12 -9.50 -32.16
N ASP A 526 14.90 -10.49 -33.02
CA ASP A 526 15.73 -11.70 -33.05
C ASP A 526 17.16 -11.42 -33.54
N GLY A 527 17.32 -10.50 -34.51
CA GLY A 527 18.63 -9.99 -34.92
C GLY A 527 19.38 -9.34 -33.76
N LEU A 528 18.71 -8.44 -33.03
CA LEU A 528 19.27 -7.77 -31.85
C LEU A 528 19.58 -8.76 -30.70
N ARG A 529 18.76 -9.80 -30.54
CA ARG A 529 19.04 -10.90 -29.60
C ARG A 529 20.32 -11.62 -29.99
N ARG A 530 20.47 -11.99 -31.27
CA ARG A 530 21.65 -12.69 -31.77
C ARG A 530 22.92 -11.85 -31.58
N GLU A 531 22.85 -10.54 -31.77
CA GLU A 531 23.95 -9.62 -31.45
C GLU A 531 24.27 -9.60 -29.95
N ALA A 532 23.26 -9.51 -29.09
CA ALA A 532 23.44 -9.37 -27.65
C ALA A 532 23.94 -10.64 -26.95
N VAL A 533 23.47 -11.83 -27.37
CA VAL A 533 23.69 -13.10 -26.64
C VAL A 533 24.04 -14.30 -27.52
N GLY A 534 24.11 -14.14 -28.85
CA GLY A 534 24.37 -15.26 -29.77
C GLY A 534 23.17 -16.21 -29.91
N ASP A 535 23.46 -17.47 -30.26
CA ASP A 535 22.44 -18.45 -30.64
C ASP A 535 21.89 -19.29 -29.49
N ASP A 536 22.54 -19.31 -28.32
CA ASP A 536 22.13 -20.14 -27.19
C ASP A 536 20.73 -19.75 -26.68
N VAL A 537 19.92 -20.76 -26.35
CA VAL A 537 18.75 -20.62 -25.49
C VAL A 537 19.14 -21.14 -24.11
N THR A 538 18.97 -20.31 -23.08
CA THR A 538 19.40 -20.65 -21.72
C THR A 538 18.25 -21.08 -20.82
N TYR A 539 18.57 -21.93 -19.86
CA TYR A 539 17.69 -22.35 -18.76
C TYR A 539 18.49 -22.57 -17.49
N VAL A 540 17.86 -22.48 -16.33
CA VAL A 540 18.44 -22.81 -15.02
C VAL A 540 17.79 -24.07 -14.45
N VAL A 541 18.56 -24.88 -13.73
CA VAL A 541 17.97 -25.92 -12.87
C VAL A 541 17.80 -25.30 -11.50
N ASN A 542 16.54 -25.09 -11.10
CA ASN A 542 16.19 -24.42 -9.87
C ASN A 542 14.96 -25.05 -9.21
N ARG A 543 14.75 -24.69 -7.94
CA ARG A 543 13.52 -24.98 -7.19
C ARG A 543 12.91 -23.70 -6.65
N ASN A 544 11.63 -23.48 -6.91
CA ASN A 544 10.84 -22.49 -6.18
C ASN A 544 10.51 -23.06 -4.79
N ILE A 545 10.70 -22.27 -3.74
CA ILE A 545 10.29 -22.63 -2.38
C ILE A 545 9.41 -21.52 -1.85
N ASN A 546 8.11 -21.76 -1.84
CA ASN A 546 7.15 -20.82 -1.32
C ASN A 546 6.97 -21.09 0.19
N PHE A 547 7.68 -20.37 1.07
CA PHE A 547 7.72 -20.71 2.51
C PHE A 547 6.40 -20.49 3.25
N THR A 548 5.49 -19.70 2.69
CA THR A 548 4.09 -19.57 3.15
C THR A 548 3.25 -18.96 2.04
N ASN A 549 1.96 -19.28 1.98
CA ASN A 549 1.00 -18.55 1.14
C ASN A 549 0.04 -17.66 1.96
N VAL A 550 0.23 -17.58 3.28
CA VAL A 550 -0.54 -16.70 4.16
C VAL A 550 -0.13 -15.25 3.94
N CYS A 551 -1.08 -14.39 3.59
CA CYS A 551 -0.79 -13.00 3.23
C CYS A 551 -1.93 -12.04 3.61
N TYR A 552 -1.61 -10.97 4.35
CA TYR A 552 -2.61 -9.96 4.71
C TYR A 552 -2.80 -8.84 3.67
N THR A 553 -1.94 -8.76 2.65
CA THR A 553 -1.95 -7.64 1.68
C THR A 553 -3.22 -7.60 0.81
N GLY A 554 -3.83 -8.77 0.51
CA GLY A 554 -5.11 -8.85 -0.19
C GLY A 554 -5.07 -8.43 -1.67
N CYS A 555 -4.05 -8.85 -2.43
CA CYS A 555 -3.94 -8.53 -3.85
C CYS A 555 -5.10 -9.09 -4.69
N ARG A 556 -5.82 -8.24 -5.43
CA ARG A 556 -7.02 -8.61 -6.20
C ARG A 556 -6.73 -9.48 -7.42
N PHE A 557 -5.47 -9.56 -7.85
CA PHE A 557 -5.03 -10.42 -8.95
C PHE A 557 -4.44 -11.76 -8.48
N CYS A 558 -4.10 -11.87 -7.19
CA CYS A 558 -3.34 -12.99 -6.67
C CYS A 558 -4.29 -14.09 -6.18
N ALA A 559 -4.25 -15.25 -6.83
CA ALA A 559 -4.96 -16.43 -6.36
C ALA A 559 -4.14 -17.27 -5.37
N PHE A 560 -2.84 -17.01 -5.26
CA PHE A 560 -1.93 -17.74 -4.36
C PHE A 560 -2.12 -17.33 -2.89
N ALA A 561 -2.28 -16.03 -2.64
CA ALA A 561 -2.45 -15.48 -1.28
C ALA A 561 -3.71 -16.03 -0.59
N GLN A 562 -3.52 -16.57 0.60
CA GLN A 562 -4.57 -17.09 1.48
C GLN A 562 -4.58 -16.32 2.81
N ARG A 563 -5.73 -16.24 3.47
CA ARG A 563 -5.80 -15.89 4.90
C ARG A 563 -5.44 -17.11 5.74
N ARG A 564 -5.02 -16.89 6.99
CA ARG A 564 -4.69 -17.97 7.96
C ARG A 564 -5.79 -19.02 8.11
N THR A 565 -7.04 -18.63 7.91
CA THR A 565 -8.23 -19.49 8.07
C THR A 565 -8.68 -20.17 6.78
N ASP A 566 -8.08 -19.85 5.63
CA ASP A 566 -8.48 -20.42 4.35
C ASP A 566 -7.96 -21.86 4.22
N ALA A 567 -8.71 -22.72 3.53
CA ALA A 567 -8.42 -24.17 3.46
C ALA A 567 -7.07 -24.49 2.80
N ASP A 568 -6.64 -23.67 1.84
CA ASP A 568 -5.36 -23.84 1.13
C ASP A 568 -4.20 -23.12 1.83
N ALA A 569 -4.41 -22.49 3.00
CA ALA A 569 -3.36 -21.80 3.73
C ALA A 569 -2.29 -22.78 4.23
N TYR A 570 -1.01 -22.41 4.15
CA TYR A 570 0.09 -23.17 4.71
C TYR A 570 1.30 -22.31 5.06
N THR A 571 2.13 -22.84 5.94
CA THR A 571 3.46 -22.32 6.29
C THR A 571 4.42 -23.49 6.45
N LEU A 572 5.61 -23.37 5.88
CA LEU A 572 6.67 -24.36 5.95
C LEU A 572 7.57 -24.11 7.15
N SER A 573 8.11 -25.18 7.74
CA SER A 573 9.16 -25.07 8.74
C SER A 573 10.53 -24.76 8.14
N LEU A 574 11.44 -24.22 8.95
CA LEU A 574 12.84 -24.00 8.52
C LEU A 574 13.51 -25.30 8.04
N SER A 575 13.23 -26.43 8.70
CA SER A 575 13.74 -27.74 8.28
C SER A 575 13.21 -28.14 6.92
N GLU A 576 11.91 -27.96 6.66
CA GLU A 576 11.33 -28.29 5.36
C GLU A 576 11.86 -27.39 4.24
N VAL A 577 12.12 -26.10 4.52
CA VAL A 577 12.78 -25.21 3.55
C VAL A 577 14.20 -25.70 3.24
N ALA A 578 14.97 -26.05 4.27
CA ALA A 578 16.33 -26.57 4.11
C ALA A 578 16.35 -27.94 3.40
N ASP A 579 15.41 -28.84 3.70
CA ASP A 579 15.26 -30.15 3.07
C ASP A 579 14.94 -30.00 1.58
N ARG A 580 14.01 -29.10 1.23
CA ARG A 580 13.70 -28.81 -0.18
C ARG A 580 14.91 -28.27 -0.95
N ALA A 581 15.72 -27.42 -0.33
CA ALA A 581 16.95 -26.91 -0.93
C ALA A 581 18.02 -28.00 -1.12
N GLN A 582 18.13 -28.94 -0.15
CA GLN A 582 18.99 -30.11 -0.27
C GLN A 582 18.55 -31.01 -1.43
N GLU A 583 17.26 -31.34 -1.53
CA GLU A 583 16.74 -32.15 -2.64
C GLU A 583 17.01 -31.50 -3.99
N ALA A 584 16.80 -30.18 -4.10
CA ALA A 584 17.08 -29.43 -5.32
C ALA A 584 18.56 -29.52 -5.69
N TRP A 585 19.46 -29.36 -4.71
CA TRP A 585 20.90 -29.53 -4.92
C TRP A 585 21.24 -30.93 -5.43
N GLU A 586 20.66 -31.98 -4.86
CA GLU A 586 20.87 -33.37 -5.30
C GLU A 586 20.38 -33.60 -6.73
N ALA A 587 19.30 -32.92 -7.12
CA ALA A 587 18.80 -32.89 -8.50
C ALA A 587 19.63 -31.99 -9.44
N GLY A 588 20.75 -31.42 -8.98
CA GLY A 588 21.64 -30.58 -9.80
C GLY A 588 21.23 -29.13 -9.93
N ALA A 589 20.31 -28.65 -9.08
CA ALA A 589 19.98 -27.23 -9.02
C ALA A 589 21.18 -26.40 -8.60
N THR A 590 21.27 -25.21 -9.18
CA THR A 590 22.24 -24.18 -8.79
C THR A 590 21.58 -23.04 -8.03
N GLU A 591 20.25 -23.03 -7.93
CA GLU A 591 19.45 -21.95 -7.36
C GLU A 591 18.24 -22.51 -6.61
N VAL A 592 17.92 -21.88 -5.48
CA VAL A 592 16.55 -21.86 -4.94
C VAL A 592 15.99 -20.44 -5.03
N CYS A 593 14.79 -20.31 -5.58
CA CYS A 593 14.04 -19.06 -5.61
C CYS A 593 13.01 -19.09 -4.49
N MET A 594 13.13 -18.22 -3.48
CA MET A 594 12.29 -18.25 -2.28
C MET A 594 11.46 -16.99 -2.12
N GLN A 595 10.16 -17.18 -1.98
CA GLN A 595 9.17 -16.11 -1.82
C GLN A 595 8.03 -16.57 -0.90
N GLY A 596 7.26 -15.66 -0.34
CA GLY A 596 6.11 -16.02 0.46
C GLY A 596 5.05 -14.93 0.55
N GLY A 597 3.92 -15.29 1.16
CA GLY A 597 2.94 -14.32 1.59
C GLY A 597 3.47 -13.44 2.73
N ILE A 598 2.87 -12.25 2.87
CA ILE A 598 3.20 -11.34 3.98
C ILE A 598 2.44 -11.82 5.22
N HIS A 599 3.01 -12.80 5.91
CA HIS A 599 2.39 -13.46 7.06
C HIS A 599 2.44 -12.55 8.29
N PRO A 600 1.29 -12.19 8.90
CA PRO A 600 1.26 -11.27 10.04
C PRO A 600 2.03 -11.81 11.26
N ASP A 601 1.98 -13.12 11.50
CA ASP A 601 2.63 -13.74 12.66
C ASP A 601 4.11 -14.13 12.50
N LEU A 602 4.74 -13.90 11.34
CA LEU A 602 6.18 -14.22 11.18
C LEU A 602 7.06 -13.05 11.62
N PRO A 603 8.01 -13.20 12.55
CA PRO A 603 8.85 -12.08 12.98
C PRO A 603 9.60 -11.44 11.81
N GLY A 604 9.95 -10.15 11.91
CA GLY A 604 10.71 -9.46 10.87
C GLY A 604 12.06 -10.12 10.54
N THR A 605 12.62 -10.90 11.47
CA THR A 605 13.86 -11.67 11.32
C THR A 605 13.68 -13.00 10.59
N ALA A 606 12.44 -13.50 10.39
CA ALA A 606 12.17 -14.81 9.81
C ALA A 606 12.82 -14.98 8.42
N TYR A 607 12.89 -13.89 7.64
CA TYR A 607 13.57 -13.88 6.34
C TYR A 607 15.06 -14.24 6.46
N PHE A 608 15.74 -13.75 7.48
CA PHE A 608 17.15 -14.08 7.74
C PHE A 608 17.29 -15.53 8.20
N ASP A 609 16.37 -16.02 9.03
CA ASP A 609 16.36 -17.40 9.52
C ASP A 609 16.14 -18.39 8.36
N ILE A 610 15.26 -18.08 7.41
CA ILE A 610 15.04 -18.84 6.17
C ILE A 610 16.32 -18.95 5.35
N ALA A 611 16.98 -17.81 5.08
CA ALA A 611 18.22 -17.80 4.30
C ALA A 611 19.35 -18.60 5.00
N ARG A 612 19.49 -18.44 6.32
CA ARG A 612 20.47 -19.19 7.12
C ARG A 612 20.19 -20.68 7.10
N ALA A 613 18.94 -21.11 7.23
CA ALA A 613 18.58 -22.53 7.19
C ALA A 613 19.02 -23.20 5.87
N VAL A 614 18.86 -22.50 4.72
CA VAL A 614 19.36 -23.00 3.43
C VAL A 614 20.88 -23.06 3.42
N LYS A 615 21.58 -22.00 3.84
CA LYS A 615 23.05 -21.96 3.81
C LYS A 615 23.72 -22.91 4.80
N GLU A 616 23.14 -23.14 5.97
CA GLU A 616 23.62 -24.12 6.94
C GLU A 616 23.53 -25.55 6.37
N ARG A 617 22.46 -25.83 5.60
CA ARG A 617 22.29 -27.13 4.95
C ARG A 617 23.17 -27.28 3.71
N ARG A 618 23.19 -26.27 2.85
CA ARG A 618 23.91 -26.21 1.57
C ARG A 618 24.54 -24.83 1.36
N PRO A 619 25.78 -24.62 1.84
CA PRO A 619 26.46 -23.32 1.71
C PRO A 619 26.63 -22.85 0.25
N GLU A 620 26.78 -23.79 -0.68
CA GLU A 620 27.03 -23.49 -2.10
C GLU A 620 25.76 -23.23 -2.92
N MET A 621 24.56 -23.41 -2.34
CA MET A 621 23.31 -23.12 -3.04
C MET A 621 23.15 -21.62 -3.22
N HIS A 622 22.86 -21.15 -4.45
CA HIS A 622 22.51 -19.75 -4.68
C HIS A 622 21.10 -19.48 -4.15
N VAL A 623 20.97 -18.50 -3.25
CA VAL A 623 19.70 -18.08 -2.66
C VAL A 623 19.18 -16.85 -3.38
N HIS A 624 18.19 -17.05 -4.25
CA HIS A 624 17.45 -15.98 -4.92
C HIS A 624 16.19 -15.62 -4.12
N ALA A 625 16.30 -14.64 -3.24
CA ALA A 625 15.25 -14.21 -2.29
C ALA A 625 15.53 -12.75 -1.88
N PHE A 626 14.60 -11.91 -1.45
CA PHE A 626 13.15 -11.99 -1.37
C PHE A 626 12.57 -10.90 -2.30
N SER A 627 11.26 -10.87 -2.52
CA SER A 627 10.66 -9.78 -3.29
C SER A 627 10.85 -8.42 -2.59
N PRO A 628 10.83 -7.29 -3.32
CA PRO A 628 10.85 -5.97 -2.73
C PRO A 628 9.73 -5.72 -1.70
N MET A 629 8.57 -6.36 -1.83
CA MET A 629 7.50 -6.28 -0.81
C MET A 629 7.95 -6.91 0.52
N GLU A 630 8.61 -8.06 0.46
CA GLU A 630 9.14 -8.77 1.63
C GLU A 630 10.31 -8.02 2.26
N VAL A 631 11.17 -7.38 1.45
CA VAL A 631 12.23 -6.50 1.96
C VAL A 631 11.64 -5.35 2.77
N VAL A 632 10.64 -4.64 2.24
CA VAL A 632 10.03 -3.52 2.97
C VAL A 632 9.29 -4.00 4.22
N ASN A 633 8.55 -5.10 4.12
CA ASN A 633 7.88 -5.68 5.29
C ASN A 633 8.89 -6.10 6.38
N GLY A 634 9.98 -6.76 5.98
CA GLY A 634 11.07 -7.15 6.88
C GLY A 634 11.69 -5.92 7.55
N ALA A 635 12.12 -4.94 6.76
CA ALA A 635 12.75 -3.70 7.24
C ALA A 635 11.84 -2.93 8.21
N SER A 636 10.55 -2.76 7.88
CA SER A 636 9.58 -2.09 8.74
C SER A 636 9.37 -2.82 10.07
N ARG A 637 9.33 -4.15 10.08
CA ARG A 637 9.13 -4.97 11.29
C ARG A 637 10.37 -5.04 12.17
N THR A 638 11.55 -5.12 11.57
CA THR A 638 12.82 -5.08 12.31
C THR A 638 13.20 -3.66 12.71
N ASN A 639 12.47 -2.64 12.24
CA ASN A 639 12.81 -1.23 12.44
C ASN A 639 14.21 -0.89 11.89
N LEU A 640 14.58 -1.50 10.76
CA LEU A 640 15.83 -1.24 10.05
C LEU A 640 15.56 -0.37 8.82
N SER A 641 16.58 0.36 8.36
CA SER A 641 16.56 0.89 7.00
C SER A 641 16.60 -0.25 5.97
N VAL A 642 16.20 0.04 4.73
CA VAL A 642 16.26 -0.94 3.63
C VAL A 642 17.71 -1.38 3.39
N GLU A 643 18.66 -0.45 3.49
CA GLU A 643 20.09 -0.71 3.33
C GLU A 643 20.63 -1.67 4.40
N GLU A 644 20.35 -1.39 5.68
CA GLU A 644 20.75 -2.28 6.79
C GLU A 644 20.09 -3.65 6.71
N TRP A 645 18.80 -3.69 6.35
CA TRP A 645 18.09 -4.96 6.17
C TRP A 645 18.71 -5.79 5.05
N LEU A 646 19.08 -5.16 3.92
CA LEU A 646 19.73 -5.84 2.81
C LEU A 646 21.15 -6.32 3.17
N HIS A 647 21.90 -5.56 3.98
CA HIS A 647 23.17 -6.01 4.55
C HIS A 647 22.97 -7.26 5.41
N ALA A 648 22.01 -7.24 6.34
CA ALA A 648 21.69 -8.38 7.19
C ALA A 648 21.18 -9.59 6.38
N ALA A 649 20.40 -9.37 5.31
CA ALA A 649 19.96 -10.42 4.41
C ALA A 649 21.12 -11.09 3.68
N ARG A 650 22.08 -10.29 3.18
CA ARG A 650 23.30 -10.79 2.54
C ARG A 650 24.17 -11.58 3.51
N GLU A 651 24.34 -11.09 4.74
CA GLU A 651 25.05 -11.81 5.81
C GLU A 651 24.36 -13.12 6.19
N ALA A 652 23.03 -13.15 6.15
CA ALA A 652 22.22 -14.35 6.36
C ALA A 652 22.30 -15.36 5.20
N GLY A 653 22.83 -14.95 4.04
CA GLY A 653 23.05 -15.85 2.90
C GLY A 653 22.26 -15.53 1.64
N VAL A 654 21.57 -14.39 1.55
CA VAL A 654 20.91 -13.96 0.31
C VAL A 654 21.95 -13.55 -0.74
N ASP A 655 21.90 -14.17 -1.93
CA ASP A 655 22.85 -13.91 -3.01
C ASP A 655 22.29 -12.98 -4.11
N SER A 656 20.98 -12.98 -4.35
CA SER A 656 20.30 -12.06 -5.28
C SER A 656 18.81 -11.92 -4.98
N LEU A 657 18.16 -10.84 -5.41
CA LEU A 657 16.71 -10.63 -5.19
C LEU A 657 15.86 -10.84 -6.45
N PRO A 658 14.70 -11.50 -6.37
CA PRO A 658 13.74 -11.55 -7.46
C PRO A 658 13.08 -10.19 -7.68
N GLY A 659 13.05 -9.70 -8.92
CA GLY A 659 12.40 -8.45 -9.35
C GLY A 659 10.88 -8.46 -9.35
N THR A 660 10.28 -9.40 -8.63
CA THR A 660 8.83 -9.55 -8.47
C THR A 660 8.23 -8.38 -7.68
N ALA A 661 6.92 -8.42 -7.45
CA ALA A 661 6.15 -7.32 -6.85
C ALA A 661 6.14 -6.01 -7.68
N ALA A 662 6.77 -6.03 -8.86
CA ALA A 662 6.77 -4.94 -9.82
C ALA A 662 5.43 -4.82 -10.55
N GLU A 663 4.81 -5.94 -10.93
CA GLU A 663 3.60 -6.02 -11.76
C GLU A 663 3.65 -5.00 -12.91
N ILE A 664 2.90 -3.90 -12.78
CA ILE A 664 3.15 -2.64 -13.47
C ILE A 664 3.62 -1.61 -12.43
N LEU A 665 4.73 -0.92 -12.71
CA LEU A 665 5.28 0.15 -11.87
C LEU A 665 4.57 1.48 -12.15
N ASP A 666 3.25 1.48 -11.94
CA ASP A 666 2.35 2.62 -12.06
C ASP A 666 1.35 2.59 -10.90
N ASP A 667 1.35 3.61 -10.06
CA ASP A 667 0.59 3.57 -8.80
C ASP A 667 -0.93 3.54 -8.99
N ASP A 668 -1.46 4.04 -10.12
CA ASP A 668 -2.90 3.93 -10.42
C ASP A 668 -3.27 2.49 -10.79
N VAL A 669 -2.46 1.82 -11.61
CA VAL A 669 -2.64 0.40 -11.91
C VAL A 669 -2.48 -0.44 -10.64
N ARG A 670 -1.44 -0.18 -9.84
CA ARG A 670 -1.16 -0.92 -8.60
C ARG A 670 -2.28 -0.79 -7.59
N TRP A 671 -2.86 0.40 -7.46
CA TRP A 671 -4.01 0.64 -6.58
C TRP A 671 -5.23 -0.18 -6.99
N VAL A 672 -5.52 -0.26 -8.30
CA VAL A 672 -6.59 -1.13 -8.81
C VAL A 672 -6.27 -2.60 -8.53
N LEU A 673 -5.02 -3.02 -8.70
CA LEU A 673 -4.59 -4.38 -8.41
C LEU A 673 -4.63 -4.72 -6.92
N THR A 674 -4.34 -3.80 -6.00
CA THR A 674 -4.21 -4.09 -4.55
C THR A 674 -4.27 -2.82 -3.71
N LYS A 675 -4.90 -2.88 -2.53
CA LYS A 675 -4.93 -1.73 -1.61
C LYS A 675 -3.62 -1.47 -0.88
N GLY A 676 -2.92 -2.52 -0.44
CA GLY A 676 -1.70 -2.43 0.37
C GLY A 676 -0.40 -2.81 -0.34
N LYS A 677 -0.34 -2.79 -1.67
CA LYS A 677 0.90 -3.12 -2.40
C LYS A 677 1.88 -1.94 -2.28
N LEU A 678 3.17 -2.24 -2.14
CA LEU A 678 4.21 -1.21 -2.09
C LEU A 678 4.09 -0.22 -3.27
N PRO A 679 4.19 1.10 -3.06
CA PRO A 679 4.23 2.08 -4.14
C PRO A 679 5.42 1.86 -5.09
N ALA A 680 5.32 2.33 -6.33
CA ALA A 680 6.39 2.19 -7.33
C ALA A 680 7.71 2.81 -6.85
N ARG A 681 7.66 3.97 -6.18
CA ARG A 681 8.85 4.63 -5.61
C ARG A 681 9.60 3.74 -4.59
N GLU A 682 8.87 3.02 -3.75
CA GLU A 682 9.46 2.14 -2.72
C GLU A 682 10.08 0.90 -3.37
N TRP A 683 9.44 0.37 -4.44
CA TRP A 683 10.05 -0.70 -5.24
C TRP A 683 11.37 -0.27 -5.86
N ILE A 684 11.42 0.94 -6.44
CA ILE A 684 12.64 1.52 -7.01
C ILE A 684 13.72 1.67 -5.93
N GLU A 685 13.38 2.22 -4.76
CA GLU A 685 14.32 2.40 -3.64
C GLU A 685 14.96 1.08 -3.21
N VAL A 686 14.16 0.01 -3.08
CA VAL A 686 14.69 -1.32 -2.73
C VAL A 686 15.68 -1.82 -3.77
N ILE A 687 15.32 -1.73 -5.05
CA ILE A 687 16.13 -2.27 -6.14
C ILE A 687 17.44 -1.48 -6.31
N THR A 688 17.37 -0.14 -6.33
CA THR A 688 18.58 0.68 -6.47
C THR A 688 19.48 0.54 -5.23
N THR A 689 18.90 0.39 -4.04
CA THR A 689 19.68 0.10 -2.82
C THR A 689 20.32 -1.28 -2.86
N ALA A 690 19.61 -2.32 -3.30
CA ALA A 690 20.16 -3.66 -3.48
C ALA A 690 21.38 -3.64 -4.40
N HIS A 691 21.27 -2.95 -5.54
CA HIS A 691 22.39 -2.80 -6.48
C HIS A 691 23.59 -2.05 -5.86
N ARG A 692 23.33 -0.97 -5.11
CA ARG A 692 24.36 -0.18 -4.42
C ARG A 692 25.12 -0.98 -3.35
N VAL A 693 24.45 -1.88 -2.63
CA VAL A 693 25.09 -2.78 -1.65
C VAL A 693 25.66 -4.06 -2.29
N GLY A 694 25.61 -4.17 -3.62
CA GLY A 694 26.24 -5.26 -4.38
C GLY A 694 25.40 -6.53 -4.50
N ILE A 695 24.08 -6.45 -4.28
CA ILE A 695 23.15 -7.57 -4.47
C ILE A 695 22.47 -7.42 -5.84
N PRO A 696 22.74 -8.31 -6.82
CA PRO A 696 22.10 -8.24 -8.12
C PRO A 696 20.62 -8.63 -8.03
N THR A 697 19.82 -8.17 -8.99
CA THR A 697 18.39 -8.49 -9.05
C THR A 697 17.94 -8.98 -10.42
N THR A 698 16.76 -9.58 -10.49
CA THR A 698 16.02 -9.74 -11.75
C THR A 698 15.03 -8.57 -11.88
N SER A 699 14.38 -8.42 -13.04
CA SER A 699 13.29 -7.45 -13.22
C SER A 699 12.10 -8.15 -13.89
N THR A 700 10.87 -7.77 -13.52
CA THR A 700 9.67 -8.46 -14.01
C THR A 700 8.59 -7.48 -14.43
N MET A 701 7.75 -7.88 -15.39
CA MET A 701 6.52 -7.15 -15.73
C MET A 701 5.36 -8.14 -15.86
N MET A 702 4.33 -7.98 -15.01
CA MET A 702 3.06 -8.67 -15.18
C MET A 702 2.11 -7.78 -15.98
N TYR A 703 1.56 -8.30 -17.08
CA TYR A 703 0.83 -7.49 -18.05
C TYR A 703 -0.38 -8.21 -18.65
N GLY A 704 -1.26 -7.43 -19.28
CA GLY A 704 -2.49 -7.92 -19.91
C GLY A 704 -3.64 -8.07 -18.92
N HIS A 705 -3.70 -7.23 -17.89
CA HIS A 705 -4.82 -7.12 -16.95
C HIS A 705 -5.61 -5.81 -17.16
N VAL A 706 -5.65 -4.94 -16.15
CA VAL A 706 -6.25 -3.59 -16.24
C VAL A 706 -5.31 -2.54 -16.87
N ASP A 707 -4.10 -2.94 -17.24
CA ASP A 707 -3.06 -2.10 -17.81
C ASP A 707 -3.30 -1.79 -19.31
N THR A 708 -2.47 -0.92 -19.87
CA THR A 708 -2.51 -0.52 -21.29
C THR A 708 -1.11 -0.58 -21.90
N HIS A 709 -1.01 -0.49 -23.23
CA HIS A 709 0.28 -0.43 -23.92
C HIS A 709 1.17 0.74 -23.42
N GLU A 710 0.60 1.89 -23.08
CA GLU A 710 1.34 3.00 -22.46
C GLU A 710 1.97 2.60 -21.12
N HIS A 711 1.26 1.82 -20.31
CA HIS A 711 1.81 1.31 -19.06
C HIS A 711 2.99 0.36 -19.31
N TRP A 712 2.95 -0.47 -20.36
CA TRP A 712 4.06 -1.38 -20.70
C TRP A 712 5.30 -0.61 -21.14
N VAL A 713 5.13 0.36 -22.04
CA VAL A 713 6.22 1.20 -22.53
C VAL A 713 6.87 1.96 -21.37
N ARG A 714 6.07 2.61 -20.50
CA ARG A 714 6.60 3.30 -19.32
C ARG A 714 7.32 2.37 -18.35
N HIS A 715 6.81 1.16 -18.14
CA HIS A 715 7.46 0.16 -17.30
C HIS A 715 8.83 -0.22 -17.88
N ILE A 716 8.90 -0.61 -19.15
CA ILE A 716 10.17 -1.01 -19.79
C ILE A 716 11.18 0.15 -19.77
N ARG A 717 10.73 1.39 -19.99
CA ARG A 717 11.56 2.60 -19.84
C ARG A 717 12.14 2.76 -18.45
N LEU A 718 11.33 2.59 -17.43
CA LEU A 718 11.76 2.70 -16.03
C LEU A 718 12.81 1.62 -15.69
N ILE A 719 12.59 0.37 -16.14
CA ILE A 719 13.57 -0.71 -15.96
C ILE A 719 14.89 -0.35 -16.66
N ARG A 720 14.84 0.17 -17.89
CA ARG A 720 16.03 0.65 -18.60
C ARG A 720 16.76 1.74 -17.84
N SER A 721 16.06 2.77 -17.34
CA SER A 721 16.70 3.89 -16.64
C SER A 721 17.39 3.44 -15.36
N ILE A 722 16.77 2.54 -14.60
CA ILE A 722 17.40 1.95 -13.40
C ILE A 722 18.64 1.14 -13.80
N GLN A 723 18.57 0.37 -14.90
CA GLN A 723 19.73 -0.38 -15.37
C GLN A 723 20.88 0.51 -15.83
N GLU A 724 20.58 1.61 -16.53
CA GLU A 724 21.60 2.57 -16.97
C GLU A 724 22.25 3.28 -15.78
N GLU A 725 21.51 3.51 -14.70
CA GLU A 725 22.02 4.10 -13.45
C GLU A 725 22.87 3.11 -12.63
N THR A 726 22.42 1.87 -12.49
CA THR A 726 22.93 0.94 -11.46
C THR A 726 23.59 -0.33 -12.00
N GLY A 727 23.25 -0.76 -13.22
CA GLY A 727 23.78 -1.96 -13.86
C GLY A 727 23.46 -3.30 -13.18
N GLY A 728 22.58 -3.33 -12.18
CA GLY A 728 22.40 -4.48 -11.29
C GLY A 728 21.38 -5.53 -11.74
N PHE A 729 20.60 -5.27 -12.79
CA PHE A 729 19.68 -6.29 -13.33
C PHE A 729 20.42 -7.32 -14.19
N SER A 730 20.09 -8.58 -13.93
CA SER A 730 20.58 -9.74 -14.68
C SER A 730 19.71 -10.08 -15.91
N GLU A 731 18.40 -9.87 -15.79
CA GLU A 731 17.40 -10.20 -16.80
C GLU A 731 16.11 -9.41 -16.64
N PHE A 732 15.30 -9.38 -17.71
CA PHE A 732 13.92 -8.91 -17.70
C PHE A 732 12.96 -10.06 -18.05
N VAL A 733 12.00 -10.32 -17.16
CA VAL A 733 11.07 -11.45 -17.22
C VAL A 733 9.66 -10.95 -17.51
N LEU A 734 9.09 -11.40 -18.62
CA LEU A 734 7.72 -11.07 -19.01
C LEU A 734 6.75 -12.15 -18.48
N LEU A 735 5.73 -11.70 -17.73
CA LEU A 735 4.78 -12.55 -17.01
C LEU A 735 3.33 -12.27 -17.47
N PRO A 736 2.79 -12.97 -18.47
CA PRO A 736 1.40 -12.83 -18.88
C PRO A 736 0.42 -13.05 -17.71
N PHE A 737 -0.60 -12.21 -17.58
CA PHE A 737 -1.62 -12.38 -16.55
C PHE A 737 -2.43 -13.67 -16.74
N VAL A 738 -2.51 -14.50 -15.70
CA VAL A 738 -3.34 -15.71 -15.64
C VAL A 738 -4.61 -15.38 -14.86
N HIS A 739 -5.76 -15.47 -15.53
CA HIS A 739 -6.98 -14.82 -15.06
C HIS A 739 -7.98 -15.75 -14.37
N HIS A 740 -7.94 -17.07 -14.63
CA HIS A 740 -9.02 -18.01 -14.31
C HIS A 740 -9.50 -17.97 -12.86
N SER A 741 -8.57 -17.86 -11.90
CA SER A 741 -8.89 -17.78 -10.46
C SER A 741 -8.63 -16.40 -9.85
N ALA A 742 -8.35 -15.37 -10.66
CA ALA A 742 -8.01 -14.05 -10.16
C ALA A 742 -9.28 -13.25 -9.76
N PRO A 743 -9.40 -12.77 -8.51
CA PRO A 743 -10.60 -12.04 -8.05
C PRO A 743 -11.03 -10.87 -8.93
N ILE A 744 -10.06 -10.08 -9.41
CA ILE A 744 -10.32 -8.91 -10.27
C ILE A 744 -10.91 -9.28 -11.64
N TYR A 745 -10.53 -10.44 -12.18
CA TYR A 745 -11.13 -10.95 -13.41
C TYR A 745 -12.55 -11.47 -13.13
N LEU A 746 -12.72 -12.23 -12.04
CA LEU A 746 -14.03 -12.76 -11.62
C LEU A 746 -15.05 -11.66 -11.29
N ALA A 747 -14.58 -10.45 -10.91
CA ALA A 747 -15.40 -9.25 -10.69
C ALA A 747 -15.75 -8.47 -11.98
N GLY A 748 -15.25 -8.93 -13.15
CA GLY A 748 -15.48 -8.30 -14.45
C GLY A 748 -14.71 -7.00 -14.69
N ILE A 749 -13.58 -6.82 -13.98
CA ILE A 749 -12.78 -5.58 -14.00
C ILE A 749 -11.53 -5.72 -14.88
N ALA A 750 -10.86 -6.88 -14.85
CA ALA A 750 -9.68 -7.16 -15.68
C ALA A 750 -10.04 -7.96 -16.96
N ARG A 751 -9.18 -7.86 -17.98
CA ARG A 751 -9.24 -8.69 -19.20
C ARG A 751 -8.70 -10.11 -18.95
N PRO A 752 -8.94 -11.09 -19.84
CA PRO A 752 -8.51 -12.49 -19.66
C PRO A 752 -7.00 -12.73 -19.94
N GLY A 753 -6.13 -11.74 -19.73
CA GLY A 753 -4.72 -11.83 -20.12
C GLY A 753 -4.45 -11.27 -21.53
N PRO A 754 -3.18 -11.28 -21.96
CA PRO A 754 -2.77 -10.83 -23.28
C PRO A 754 -3.03 -11.89 -24.38
N THR A 755 -3.26 -11.45 -25.61
CA THR A 755 -3.38 -12.34 -26.79
C THR A 755 -2.01 -12.91 -27.20
N ALA A 756 -1.99 -13.95 -28.05
CA ALA A 756 -0.74 -14.48 -28.60
C ALA A 756 0.06 -13.40 -29.36
N ARG A 757 -0.63 -12.53 -30.11
CA ARG A 757 0.01 -11.41 -30.82
C ARG A 757 0.60 -10.37 -29.88
N GLU A 758 -0.15 -9.97 -28.84
CA GLU A 758 0.35 -9.04 -27.81
C GLU A 758 1.59 -9.62 -27.12
N ASN A 759 1.60 -10.92 -26.80
CA ASN A 759 2.78 -11.61 -26.26
C ASN A 759 3.98 -11.53 -27.20
N ARG A 760 3.81 -11.80 -28.51
CA ARG A 760 4.91 -11.67 -29.48
C ARG A 760 5.41 -10.23 -29.58
N ALA A 761 4.51 -9.25 -29.67
CA ALA A 761 4.86 -7.85 -29.81
C ALA A 761 5.62 -7.31 -28.58
N VAL A 762 5.14 -7.58 -27.37
CA VAL A 762 5.75 -7.04 -26.14
C VAL A 762 7.11 -7.67 -25.83
N HIS A 763 7.32 -8.96 -26.12
CA HIS A 763 8.64 -9.59 -25.95
C HIS A 763 9.65 -9.03 -26.95
N ALA A 764 9.25 -8.86 -28.22
CA ALA A 764 10.09 -8.25 -29.25
C ALA A 764 10.43 -6.79 -28.91
N LEU A 765 9.43 -6.03 -28.47
CA LEU A 765 9.63 -4.66 -28.04
C LEU A 765 10.55 -4.57 -26.81
N ALA A 766 10.41 -5.46 -25.82
CA ALA A 766 11.29 -5.50 -24.66
C ALA A 766 12.75 -5.72 -25.06
N ARG A 767 13.02 -6.65 -26.00
CA ARG A 767 14.36 -6.86 -26.57
C ARG A 767 14.90 -5.59 -27.22
N ILE A 768 14.10 -4.90 -28.03
CA ILE A 768 14.50 -3.66 -28.71
C ILE A 768 14.78 -2.57 -27.68
N MET A 769 13.80 -2.24 -26.83
CA MET A 769 13.91 -1.14 -25.87
C MET A 769 15.00 -1.36 -24.83
N LEU A 770 15.32 -2.61 -24.46
CA LEU A 770 16.37 -2.93 -23.50
C LEU A 770 17.72 -3.27 -24.15
N HIS A 771 17.82 -3.20 -25.48
CA HIS A 771 19.07 -3.49 -26.19
C HIS A 771 20.20 -2.57 -25.69
N GLY A 772 21.37 -3.16 -25.44
CA GLY A 772 22.53 -2.50 -24.83
C GLY A 772 22.48 -2.35 -23.31
N ALA A 773 21.30 -2.44 -22.67
CA ALA A 773 21.13 -2.27 -21.23
C ALA A 773 20.95 -3.61 -20.48
N ILE A 774 19.98 -4.43 -20.91
CA ILE A 774 19.72 -5.77 -20.35
C ILE A 774 19.86 -6.82 -21.46
N ARG A 775 20.77 -7.76 -21.25
CA ARG A 775 21.10 -8.78 -22.27
C ARG A 775 20.07 -9.90 -22.33
N ASN A 776 19.51 -10.29 -21.19
CA ASN A 776 18.68 -11.48 -21.09
C ASN A 776 17.20 -11.11 -21.00
N ILE A 777 16.41 -11.63 -21.94
CA ILE A 777 14.96 -11.53 -21.96
C ILE A 777 14.40 -12.94 -21.77
N GLN A 778 13.67 -13.12 -20.68
CA GLN A 778 13.11 -14.40 -20.27
C GLN A 778 11.60 -14.43 -20.54
N CYS A 779 11.13 -15.57 -21.06
CA CYS A 779 9.71 -15.88 -21.14
C CYS A 779 9.31 -16.94 -20.10
N SER A 780 8.04 -16.97 -19.72
CA SER A 780 7.53 -17.88 -18.69
C SER A 780 6.71 -19.01 -19.31
N TRP A 781 7.30 -20.21 -19.43
CA TRP A 781 6.62 -21.37 -20.02
C TRP A 781 5.38 -21.80 -19.25
N VAL A 782 5.36 -21.59 -17.92
CA VAL A 782 4.19 -21.84 -17.07
C VAL A 782 3.00 -20.95 -17.42
N LYS A 783 3.20 -19.83 -18.13
CA LYS A 783 2.15 -18.88 -18.53
C LYS A 783 1.87 -18.91 -20.03
N LEU A 784 2.87 -19.14 -20.88
CA LEU A 784 2.76 -19.05 -22.33
C LEU A 784 2.42 -20.39 -23.02
N ARG A 785 2.70 -21.53 -22.37
CA ARG A 785 2.72 -22.86 -23.01
C ARG A 785 3.82 -22.99 -24.08
N ASP A 786 4.08 -24.22 -24.50
CA ASP A 786 5.25 -24.57 -25.31
C ASP A 786 5.26 -23.93 -26.71
N ASP A 787 4.09 -23.80 -27.36
CA ASP A 787 3.97 -23.24 -28.71
C ASP A 787 4.31 -21.74 -28.71
N LEU A 788 3.70 -20.97 -27.80
CA LEU A 788 3.93 -19.53 -27.74
C LEU A 788 5.33 -19.21 -27.18
N CYS A 789 5.92 -20.06 -26.33
CA CYS A 789 7.34 -19.96 -25.97
C CYS A 789 8.23 -20.06 -27.21
N ARG A 790 7.93 -20.96 -28.15
CA ARG A 790 8.68 -21.07 -29.42
C ARG A 790 8.50 -19.82 -30.28
N ASP A 791 7.30 -19.29 -30.36
CA ASP A 791 7.03 -18.07 -31.14
C ASP A 791 7.81 -16.86 -30.60
N VAL A 792 7.88 -16.67 -29.28
CA VAL A 792 8.65 -15.55 -28.69
C VAL A 792 10.16 -15.79 -28.72
N LEU A 793 10.64 -17.03 -28.74
CA LEU A 793 12.06 -17.35 -29.00
C LEU A 793 12.52 -16.91 -30.39
N ALA A 794 11.61 -16.86 -31.36
CA ALA A 794 11.85 -16.29 -32.69
C ALA A 794 11.63 -14.76 -32.74
N GLY A 795 11.35 -14.12 -31.60
CA GLY A 795 11.04 -12.70 -31.46
C GLY A 795 11.91 -11.99 -30.42
N GLY A 796 13.13 -12.47 -30.14
CA GLY A 796 14.09 -11.77 -29.30
C GLY A 796 14.30 -12.34 -27.88
N VAL A 797 13.54 -13.38 -27.48
CA VAL A 797 13.75 -14.13 -26.24
C VAL A 797 14.97 -15.03 -26.35
N ASN A 798 15.71 -15.14 -25.25
CA ASN A 798 16.87 -16.04 -25.16
C ASN A 798 16.87 -16.95 -23.92
N ASP A 799 15.92 -16.78 -23.01
CA ASP A 799 15.87 -17.54 -21.77
C ASP A 799 14.48 -18.12 -21.51
N LEU A 800 14.45 -19.38 -21.08
CA LEU A 800 13.23 -20.13 -20.76
C LEU A 800 12.96 -20.22 -19.25
N GLY A 801 13.79 -19.60 -18.43
CA GLY A 801 13.72 -19.70 -16.98
C GLY A 801 14.14 -21.06 -16.46
N GLY A 802 13.40 -21.54 -15.48
CA GLY A 802 13.80 -22.66 -14.65
C GLY A 802 13.08 -23.97 -14.92
N THR A 803 13.62 -25.07 -14.39
CA THR A 803 12.90 -26.33 -14.16
C THR A 803 11.82 -26.18 -13.09
N LEU A 804 11.96 -25.18 -12.22
CA LEU A 804 11.08 -24.72 -11.13
C LEU A 804 10.81 -25.73 -10.01
N MET A 805 10.62 -27.01 -10.33
CA MET A 805 10.30 -28.13 -9.42
C MET A 805 9.01 -27.95 -8.57
N GLU A 806 8.49 -26.73 -8.42
CA GLU A 806 7.42 -26.36 -7.47
C GLU A 806 6.77 -25.00 -7.86
N GLU A 807 6.17 -24.90 -9.06
CA GLU A 807 5.38 -23.72 -9.45
C GLU A 807 3.93 -23.80 -8.93
N THR A 808 3.70 -23.34 -7.69
CA THR A 808 2.37 -23.33 -7.08
C THR A 808 1.56 -22.06 -7.41
N ILE A 809 2.23 -20.91 -7.63
CA ILE A 809 1.57 -19.60 -7.79
C ILE A 809 0.71 -19.57 -9.05
N SER A 810 1.30 -19.86 -10.21
CA SER A 810 0.60 -19.87 -11.49
C SER A 810 -0.42 -21.00 -11.57
N ARG A 811 -0.14 -22.14 -10.91
CA ARG A 811 -1.09 -23.25 -10.82
C ARG A 811 -2.34 -22.88 -10.03
N MET A 812 -2.18 -22.22 -8.87
CA MET A 812 -3.32 -21.70 -8.08
C MET A 812 -4.09 -20.60 -8.80
N ALA A 813 -3.46 -19.86 -9.72
CA ALA A 813 -4.14 -18.91 -10.60
C ALA A 813 -4.95 -19.58 -11.72
N GLY A 814 -4.76 -20.89 -11.94
CA GLY A 814 -5.44 -21.68 -12.96
C GLY A 814 -4.61 -21.89 -14.24
N SER A 815 -3.28 -21.88 -14.16
CA SER A 815 -2.44 -22.40 -15.25
C SER A 815 -2.54 -23.93 -15.31
N GLU A 816 -2.52 -24.50 -16.52
CA GLU A 816 -2.57 -25.94 -16.78
C GLU A 816 -1.22 -26.51 -17.27
N ASN A 817 -0.16 -25.71 -17.24
CA ASN A 817 1.12 -26.06 -17.86
C ASN A 817 2.07 -26.88 -16.94
N GLY A 818 1.57 -27.34 -15.80
CA GLY A 818 2.33 -28.10 -14.79
C GLY A 818 3.13 -27.23 -13.81
N SER A 819 3.63 -27.88 -12.76
CA SER A 819 4.44 -27.24 -11.70
C SER A 819 5.96 -27.35 -11.92
N TYR A 820 6.40 -28.18 -12.88
CA TYR A 820 7.80 -28.34 -13.27
C TYR A 820 7.93 -28.69 -14.75
N LYS A 821 9.13 -28.49 -15.30
CA LYS A 821 9.56 -29.08 -16.58
C LYS A 821 10.93 -29.71 -16.43
N THR A 822 11.10 -30.84 -17.08
CA THR A 822 12.34 -31.60 -17.14
C THR A 822 13.30 -31.00 -18.17
N ILE A 823 14.60 -31.29 -18.06
CA ILE A 823 15.59 -30.82 -19.05
C ILE A 823 15.25 -31.37 -20.44
N SER A 824 14.81 -32.62 -20.50
CA SER A 824 14.40 -33.27 -21.75
C SER A 824 13.18 -32.61 -22.40
N GLU A 825 12.19 -32.18 -21.61
CA GLU A 825 11.03 -31.42 -22.13
C GLU A 825 11.44 -30.02 -22.61
N ILE A 826 12.30 -29.32 -21.87
CA ILE A 826 12.85 -28.02 -22.29
C ILE A 826 13.63 -28.18 -23.60
N ALA A 827 14.44 -29.24 -23.72
CA ALA A 827 15.17 -29.55 -24.95
C ALA A 827 14.23 -29.85 -26.12
N ALA A 828 13.14 -30.60 -25.89
CA ALA A 828 12.14 -30.87 -26.91
C ALA A 828 11.42 -29.60 -27.37
N MET A 829 11.17 -28.66 -26.47
CA MET A 829 10.58 -27.35 -26.79
C MET A 829 11.52 -26.48 -27.63
N VAL A 830 12.83 -26.54 -27.39
CA VAL A 830 13.83 -25.74 -28.13
C VAL A 830 14.24 -26.37 -29.46
N ALA A 831 14.26 -27.70 -29.57
CA ALA A 831 14.76 -28.41 -30.75
C ALA A 831 14.20 -27.90 -32.10
N PRO A 832 12.89 -27.57 -32.25
CA PRO A 832 12.34 -27.03 -33.49
C PRO A 832 12.92 -25.67 -33.92
N THR A 833 13.51 -24.91 -32.99
CA THR A 833 14.13 -23.60 -33.29
C THR A 833 15.50 -23.73 -33.93
N GLY A 834 16.13 -24.92 -33.88
CA GLY A 834 17.50 -25.15 -34.34
C GLY A 834 18.59 -24.50 -33.46
N ARG A 835 18.22 -23.83 -32.37
CA ARG A 835 19.15 -23.17 -31.44
C ARG A 835 19.67 -24.15 -30.38
N PRO A 836 20.96 -24.05 -29.96
CA PRO A 836 21.50 -24.88 -28.90
C PRO A 836 20.91 -24.50 -27.52
N LEU A 837 20.49 -25.50 -26.74
CA LEU A 837 20.06 -25.32 -25.35
C LEU A 837 21.27 -25.38 -24.41
N ARG A 838 21.39 -24.43 -23.47
CA ARG A 838 22.46 -24.39 -22.47
C ARG A 838 21.95 -24.16 -21.04
N GLN A 839 22.46 -24.95 -20.11
CA GLN A 839 22.25 -24.71 -18.68
C GLN A 839 23.09 -23.51 -18.22
N ARG A 840 22.49 -22.59 -17.47
CA ARG A 840 23.13 -21.44 -16.82
C ARG A 840 23.04 -21.51 -15.29
N THR A 841 23.85 -20.71 -14.61
CA THR A 841 23.59 -20.30 -13.20
C THR A 841 22.66 -19.08 -13.16
N THR A 842 22.22 -18.67 -11.96
CA THR A 842 21.41 -17.46 -11.74
C THR A 842 22.07 -16.20 -12.32
N SER A 843 23.40 -16.09 -12.18
CA SER A 843 24.22 -15.00 -12.71
C SER A 843 24.60 -15.15 -14.19
N TYR A 844 23.93 -16.03 -14.94
CA TYR A 844 24.22 -16.34 -16.36
C TYR A 844 25.62 -16.89 -16.61
N GLY A 845 26.25 -17.48 -15.60
CA GLY A 845 27.50 -18.23 -15.72
C GLY A 845 27.26 -19.67 -16.16
N ARG A 846 28.34 -20.45 -16.25
CA ARG A 846 28.26 -21.90 -16.49
C ARG A 846 28.20 -22.63 -15.15
N PRO A 847 27.30 -23.61 -14.98
CA PRO A 847 27.33 -24.48 -13.80
C PRO A 847 28.65 -25.28 -13.78
N SER A 848 29.09 -25.70 -12.60
CA SER A 848 30.22 -26.64 -12.52
C SER A 848 29.87 -27.97 -13.20
N GLU A 849 30.89 -28.70 -13.64
CA GLU A 849 30.70 -29.98 -14.33
C GLU A 849 29.92 -30.98 -13.45
N GLU A 850 30.22 -31.01 -12.15
CA GLU A 850 29.51 -31.79 -11.14
C GLU A 850 28.00 -31.45 -11.09
N ARG A 851 27.65 -30.16 -11.09
CA ARG A 851 26.25 -29.71 -11.08
C ARG A 851 25.54 -30.09 -12.38
N ALA A 852 26.20 -29.90 -13.52
CA ALA A 852 25.66 -30.26 -14.81
C ALA A 852 25.45 -31.79 -14.95
N GLU A 853 26.33 -32.60 -14.36
CA GLU A 853 26.15 -34.07 -14.32
C GLU A 853 24.99 -34.48 -13.40
N ALA A 854 24.88 -33.90 -12.21
CA ALA A 854 23.75 -34.13 -11.33
C ALA A 854 22.42 -33.79 -12.00
N ALA A 855 22.35 -32.64 -12.67
CA ALA A 855 21.20 -32.19 -13.45
C ALA A 855 20.83 -33.17 -14.57
N ARG A 856 21.81 -33.69 -15.31
CA ARG A 856 21.56 -34.71 -16.36
C ARG A 856 21.02 -36.03 -15.78
N ARG A 857 21.50 -36.46 -14.61
CA ARG A 857 21.06 -37.71 -13.97
C ARG A 857 19.63 -37.63 -13.43
N SER A 858 19.25 -36.49 -12.86
CA SER A 858 17.89 -36.22 -12.38
C SER A 858 16.96 -35.73 -13.49
N ASP A 859 17.51 -35.39 -14.66
CA ASP A 859 16.84 -34.66 -15.73
C ASP A 859 16.17 -33.37 -15.21
N GLY A 860 16.87 -32.73 -14.26
CA GLY A 860 16.59 -31.42 -13.68
C GLY A 860 15.45 -31.36 -12.65
N VAL A 861 14.94 -32.50 -12.18
CA VAL A 861 13.80 -32.52 -11.23
C VAL A 861 14.02 -33.56 -10.13
N CYS A 862 13.68 -33.19 -8.89
CA CYS A 862 13.82 -34.07 -7.73
C CYS A 862 12.91 -35.31 -7.83
N GLN A 863 13.36 -36.43 -7.24
CA GLN A 863 12.56 -37.66 -7.18
C GLN A 863 11.27 -37.48 -6.36
N SER A 864 11.34 -36.66 -5.29
CA SER A 864 10.19 -36.30 -4.45
C SER A 864 9.04 -35.64 -5.23
N VAL A 865 9.37 -34.96 -6.33
CA VAL A 865 8.40 -34.26 -7.20
C VAL A 865 7.88 -35.17 -8.33
N ARG A 866 8.74 -36.01 -8.91
CA ARG A 866 8.41 -36.84 -10.10
C ARG A 866 7.47 -38.03 -9.83
N GLY A 867 7.30 -38.47 -8.57
CA GLY A 867 6.68 -39.77 -8.27
C GLY A 867 7.52 -40.97 -8.77
N PRO A 868 7.18 -42.23 -8.44
CA PRO A 868 8.00 -43.38 -8.83
C PRO A 868 7.95 -43.58 -10.34
N LEU A 869 9.11 -43.47 -10.99
CA LEU A 869 9.30 -43.85 -12.40
C LEU A 869 8.76 -45.26 -12.64
N LEU A 870 7.66 -45.40 -13.38
CA LEU A 870 7.40 -46.65 -14.09
C LEU A 870 8.54 -46.81 -15.09
N THR A 871 9.50 -47.66 -14.75
CA THR A 871 10.56 -48.11 -15.64
C THR A 871 9.92 -48.71 -16.88
N VAL A 872 9.88 -47.94 -17.97
CA VAL A 872 9.57 -48.48 -19.29
C VAL A 872 10.82 -49.23 -19.74
N SER A 873 10.82 -50.55 -19.54
CA SER A 873 11.79 -51.44 -20.19
C SER A 873 11.62 -51.38 -21.71
N PRO A 874 12.70 -51.35 -22.50
CA PRO A 874 12.61 -51.37 -23.94
C PRO A 874 12.21 -52.78 -24.40
N VAL A 875 10.95 -52.95 -24.80
CA VAL A 875 10.53 -54.14 -25.53
C VAL A 875 11.09 -54.03 -26.96
N VAL A 876 12.23 -54.68 -27.16
CA VAL A 876 12.73 -55.07 -28.47
C VAL A 876 11.70 -56.01 -29.10
N ARG A 877 10.98 -55.54 -30.12
CA ARG A 877 10.27 -56.46 -31.04
C ARG A 877 11.28 -56.97 -32.06
N ARG A 878 11.61 -58.25 -31.97
CA ARG A 878 12.11 -59.04 -33.10
C ARG A 878 10.92 -59.69 -33.81
N GLU A 879 11.08 -59.76 -35.13
CA GLU A 879 10.22 -60.31 -36.19
C GLU A 879 9.09 -59.42 -36.72
#